data_AF-A0A7J6TK67-F1
#
_entry.id   AF-A0A7J6TK67-F1
#
_cell.length_a   1.000
_cell.length_b   1.000
_cell.length_c   1.000
_cell.angle_alpha   90.00
_cell.angle_beta   90.00
_cell.angle_gamma   90.00
#
_symmetry.space_group_name_H-M   'P 1'
#
loop_
_entity.id
_entity.type
_entity.pdbx_description
1 polymer ?
#
loop_
_entity_poly.entity_id
_entity_poly.type
_entity_poly.pdbx_seq_one_letter_code
_entity_poly.pdbx_strand_id
1 'polypeptide(L)'
;MPSTTAVTDAQLPPAELRSNAVLESLEKPPFRLILVDLTDKNIAQVKLLNQLTFPVRYGDHFYEGLLKFKDNGGFVKLAYMCDVLVGSIGCRMMAVDPKDPSQGMKMYIMTLSVLPMFRRCRVATTLLNALQEDLEKRTEALRLEREAKARSASHHHGQHRAEETGLAGQVVKISLDVQINNASAISFYEKHGFEKVAEVPGYYPDLDPKDAYTMEKQLPVVEVASQGRPLVVRFPVRPFATVGQLQAAGIVKNPEREREFARLRDGEERVDFEAAKRESLWMRAVGGNAGITRQEMYLDYVNSVKSLRSLLDYYDIAVPVEQEMDLKNADFFEISGPGQIERAGPPVGLGRSHLGAFPSGSPFATPGQVPYLPTPEYGIGYPFTYGDKAGDMAWHEGDVEIPKPGRSQVQVKVMAVGMNPLDYKLPTMVPFSSYLLRGRPVGFDFSGKVTVPNGDFKEGDIVYGVTFKGALAEYTTADASRIAKVPEGMDHTTAAGLPTASTTALAALRKGQISESTRNVLIIGASGGVGCMGVQIAKSLGAKVWGVCSGKNEEFVKSLGADEILDYSKSGFAFPNKQCPTDSIDVVFDTVSSPEDMNYEPLARKSLRQGGKYITTNSPSKLDLARAILSSFLPFNLQRSGYFMVTSDARTQDLDTLAGMVMNGELKVPLQEVLPFTEEGCRKAFDLLKSRRVKGKVVIDMEQKL
;
A
#
# COMPACT_ATOMS: atom_id res chain seq x y z
N MET A 1 57.83 7.75 11.25
CA MET A 1 57.76 9.18 11.62
C MET A 1 57.89 9.94 10.31
N PRO A 2 56.93 10.77 9.87
CA PRO A 2 55.90 11.56 10.58
C PRO A 2 54.48 11.06 10.25
N SER A 3 53.35 11.57 10.74
CA SER A 3 52.95 12.29 11.95
C SER A 3 51.43 12.07 12.01
N THR A 4 50.95 11.52 13.11
CA THR A 4 49.54 11.29 13.43
C THR A 4 48.80 12.61 13.63
N THR A 5 47.84 12.92 12.76
CA THR A 5 46.73 13.82 13.09
C THR A 5 45.53 12.96 13.52
N ALA A 6 45.23 13.03 14.81
CA ALA A 6 44.05 12.42 15.42
C ALA A 6 42.78 13.03 14.80
N VAL A 7 41.93 12.16 14.24
CA VAL A 7 40.53 12.49 13.98
C VAL A 7 39.83 12.39 15.33
N THR A 8 39.34 13.53 15.80
CA THR A 8 38.55 13.70 17.01
C THR A 8 37.27 12.86 16.95
N ASP A 9 37.01 12.12 18.04
CA ASP A 9 35.77 11.41 18.31
C ASP A 9 34.55 12.30 18.04
N ALA A 10 33.84 12.03 16.94
CA ALA A 10 32.45 12.41 16.82
C ALA A 10 31.67 11.52 17.79
N GLN A 11 31.39 12.03 18.99
CA GLN A 11 30.53 11.37 19.98
C GLN A 11 29.20 10.98 19.33
N LEU A 12 29.05 9.68 19.08
CA LEU A 12 27.78 9.07 18.73
C LEU A 12 26.75 9.40 19.83
N PRO A 13 25.50 9.70 19.48
CA PRO A 13 24.47 9.94 20.49
C PRO A 13 24.26 8.68 21.37
N PRO A 14 23.90 8.85 22.66
CA PRO A 14 23.68 7.75 23.60
C PRO A 14 22.74 6.67 23.06
N ALA A 15 22.95 5.41 23.46
CA ALA A 15 22.17 4.24 23.04
C ALA A 15 20.65 4.40 23.22
N GLU A 16 20.21 5.21 24.20
CA GLU A 16 18.81 5.52 24.48
C GLU A 16 18.11 6.35 23.38
N LEU A 17 18.86 7.07 22.53
CA LEU A 17 18.29 7.81 21.39
C LEU A 17 18.05 6.90 20.16
N ARG A 18 18.64 5.70 20.11
CA ARG A 18 18.47 4.74 19.00
C ARG A 18 17.15 3.96 19.08
N SER A 19 16.60 3.78 20.28
CA SER A 19 15.38 3.01 20.52
C SER A 19 14.10 3.81 20.22
N ASN A 20 14.09 5.11 20.48
CA ASN A 20 12.91 5.96 20.29
C ASN A 20 12.65 6.31 18.82
N ALA A 21 13.69 6.51 18.00
CA ALA A 21 13.53 6.80 16.57
C ALA A 21 12.90 5.63 15.77
N VAL A 22 13.13 4.38 16.22
CA VAL A 22 12.53 3.19 15.61
C VAL A 22 11.04 3.06 15.98
N LEU A 23 10.67 3.48 17.20
CA LEU A 23 9.29 3.44 17.70
C LEU A 23 8.41 4.58 17.14
N GLU A 24 8.97 5.75 16.85
CA GLU A 24 8.21 6.86 16.24
C GLU A 24 7.79 6.62 14.76
N SER A 25 8.34 5.59 14.10
CA SER A 25 7.94 5.21 12.74
C SER A 25 6.60 4.47 12.63
N LEU A 26 5.90 4.25 13.76
CA LEU A 26 4.81 3.27 13.92
C LEU A 26 3.38 3.70 13.54
N GLU A 27 3.17 4.74 12.74
CA GLU A 27 1.79 5.16 12.37
C GLU A 27 1.43 5.21 10.88
N LYS A 28 2.35 4.88 9.95
CA LYS A 28 2.01 5.00 8.51
C LYS A 28 1.46 3.69 7.93
N PRO A 29 0.20 3.66 7.45
CA PRO A 29 -0.40 2.46 6.88
C PRO A 29 0.37 2.00 5.62
N PRO A 30 0.37 0.68 5.31
CA PRO A 30 1.16 0.09 4.22
C PRO A 30 0.75 0.55 2.81
N PHE A 31 -0.38 1.25 2.67
CA PHE A 31 -0.88 1.77 1.41
C PHE A 31 -0.71 3.28 1.37
N ARG A 32 0.34 3.75 0.70
CA ARG A 32 0.59 5.19 0.51
C ARG A 32 -0.40 5.73 -0.53
N LEU A 33 -1.20 6.71 -0.12
CA LEU A 33 -1.99 7.51 -1.05
C LEU A 33 -1.05 8.52 -1.74
N ILE A 34 -1.03 8.50 -3.07
CA ILE A 34 -0.21 9.41 -3.89
C ILE A 34 -1.14 10.39 -4.58
N LEU A 35 -0.91 11.68 -4.37
CA LEU A 35 -1.64 12.74 -5.07
C LEU A 35 -0.89 13.15 -6.34
N VAL A 36 -1.60 13.18 -7.47
CA VAL A 36 -1.05 13.48 -8.80
C VAL A 36 -1.89 14.55 -9.47
N ASP A 37 -1.26 15.38 -10.30
CA ASP A 37 -1.97 16.35 -11.13
C ASP A 37 -2.77 15.69 -12.27
N LEU A 38 -3.84 16.35 -12.66
CA LEU A 38 -4.53 16.05 -13.91
C LEU A 38 -3.66 16.45 -15.12
N THR A 39 -3.68 15.61 -16.14
CA THR A 39 -3.02 15.77 -17.44
C THR A 39 -3.91 15.15 -18.53
N ASP A 40 -3.63 15.47 -19.79
CA ASP A 40 -4.33 14.82 -20.93
C ASP A 40 -4.15 13.29 -20.93
N LYS A 41 -3.05 12.79 -20.35
CA LYS A 41 -2.72 11.36 -20.29
C LYS A 41 -3.55 10.57 -19.27
N ASN A 42 -4.12 11.21 -18.25
CA ASN A 42 -4.86 10.53 -17.18
C ASN A 42 -6.32 10.98 -17.05
N ILE A 43 -6.80 11.89 -17.90
CA ILE A 43 -8.17 12.38 -17.84
C ILE A 43 -9.24 11.31 -18.09
N ALA A 44 -8.95 10.32 -18.94
CA ALA A 44 -9.85 9.20 -19.18
C ALA A 44 -10.15 8.40 -17.89
N GLN A 45 -9.16 8.31 -16.98
CA GLN A 45 -9.33 7.62 -15.70
C GLN A 45 -10.28 8.40 -14.78
N VAL A 46 -10.24 9.74 -14.81
CA VAL A 46 -11.17 10.59 -14.05
C VAL A 46 -12.59 10.45 -14.58
N LYS A 47 -12.75 10.38 -15.90
CA LYS A 47 -14.05 10.14 -16.54
C LYS A 47 -14.66 8.82 -16.08
N LEU A 48 -13.88 7.74 -16.09
CA LEU A 48 -14.32 6.44 -15.59
C LEU A 48 -14.64 6.49 -14.08
N LEU A 49 -13.77 7.10 -13.27
CA LEU A 49 -13.99 7.25 -11.83
C LEU A 49 -15.31 7.97 -11.54
N ASN A 50 -15.57 9.10 -12.19
CA ASN A 50 -16.78 9.89 -11.98
C ASN A 50 -18.05 9.13 -12.39
N GLN A 51 -18.00 8.36 -13.49
CA GLN A 51 -19.11 7.49 -13.91
C GLN A 51 -19.43 6.40 -12.88
N LEU A 52 -18.43 5.94 -12.13
CA LEU A 52 -18.60 4.93 -11.08
C LEU A 52 -19.03 5.54 -9.74
N THR A 53 -18.74 6.82 -9.49
CA THR A 53 -18.99 7.45 -8.19
C THR A 53 -20.22 8.35 -8.14
N PHE A 54 -20.62 8.94 -9.26
CA PHE A 54 -21.76 9.87 -9.32
C PHE A 54 -22.94 9.28 -10.07
N PRO A 55 -24.18 9.60 -9.64
CA PRO A 55 -25.40 9.21 -10.35
C PRO A 55 -25.63 10.06 -11.62
N VAL A 56 -24.97 11.22 -11.72
CA VAL A 56 -25.03 12.12 -12.87
C VAL A 56 -23.85 11.90 -13.81
N ARG A 57 -24.10 12.02 -15.12
CA ARG A 57 -23.06 11.89 -16.15
C ARG A 57 -22.58 13.27 -16.60
N TYR A 58 -21.27 13.48 -16.53
CA TYR A 58 -20.63 14.67 -17.07
C TYR A 58 -20.27 14.45 -18.56
N GLY A 59 -20.57 15.44 -19.40
CA GLY A 59 -20.19 15.45 -20.82
C GLY A 59 -18.72 15.79 -21.05
N ASP A 60 -18.22 15.66 -22.28
CA ASP A 60 -16.80 15.87 -22.60
C ASP A 60 -16.32 17.30 -22.32
N HIS A 61 -17.17 18.31 -22.53
CA HIS A 61 -16.87 19.71 -22.19
C HIS A 61 -16.53 19.93 -20.71
N PHE A 62 -17.08 19.13 -19.79
CA PHE A 62 -16.70 19.20 -18.39
C PHE A 62 -15.25 18.77 -18.18
N TYR A 63 -14.81 17.68 -18.82
CA TYR A 63 -13.46 17.16 -18.72
C TYR A 63 -12.44 18.05 -19.44
N GLU A 64 -12.78 18.56 -20.63
CA GLU A 64 -11.99 19.62 -21.30
C GLU A 64 -11.85 20.85 -20.40
N GLY A 65 -12.92 21.21 -19.68
CA GLY A 65 -12.92 22.26 -18.67
C GLY A 65 -11.96 21.96 -17.52
N LEU A 66 -11.95 20.73 -16.97
CA LEU A 66 -11.05 20.35 -15.88
C LEU A 66 -9.56 20.55 -16.23
N LEU A 67 -9.16 20.29 -17.47
CA LEU A 67 -7.78 20.55 -17.93
C LEU A 67 -7.48 22.05 -17.92
N LYS A 68 -8.40 22.87 -18.45
CA LYS A 68 -8.27 24.33 -18.53
C LYS A 68 -8.41 25.03 -17.18
N PHE A 69 -9.11 24.44 -16.21
CA PHE A 69 -9.28 25.06 -14.90
C PHE A 69 -7.97 25.15 -14.15
N LYS A 70 -7.04 24.20 -14.33
CA LYS A 70 -5.70 24.28 -13.73
C LYS A 70 -4.99 25.58 -14.13
N ASP A 71 -5.08 25.95 -15.40
CA ASP A 71 -4.44 27.16 -15.95
C ASP A 71 -5.15 28.45 -15.51
N ASN A 72 -6.43 28.36 -15.15
CA ASN A 72 -7.25 29.48 -14.69
C ASN A 72 -7.39 29.51 -13.16
N GLY A 73 -6.38 29.02 -12.44
CA GLY A 73 -6.33 29.08 -10.98
C GLY A 73 -7.28 28.10 -10.26
N GLY A 74 -7.85 27.12 -10.93
CA GLY A 74 -8.53 25.99 -10.32
C GLY A 74 -7.59 25.04 -9.58
N PHE A 75 -8.14 23.96 -9.04
CA PHE A 75 -7.40 22.93 -8.32
C PHE A 75 -7.94 21.56 -8.69
N VAL A 76 -7.10 20.71 -9.28
CA VAL A 76 -7.48 19.34 -9.62
C VAL A 76 -6.40 18.37 -9.15
N LYS A 77 -6.78 17.39 -8.34
CA LYS A 77 -5.87 16.34 -7.85
C LYS A 77 -6.51 14.97 -7.97
N LEU A 78 -5.69 13.99 -8.34
CA LEU A 78 -6.01 12.59 -8.44
C LEU A 78 -5.33 11.84 -7.30
N ALA A 79 -6.05 10.93 -6.64
CA ALA A 79 -5.54 10.11 -5.55
C ALA A 79 -5.37 8.67 -6.02
N TYR A 80 -4.11 8.22 -6.07
CA TYR A 80 -3.74 6.86 -6.44
C TYR A 80 -3.34 6.04 -5.21
N MET A 81 -3.72 4.77 -5.21
CA MET A 81 -3.26 3.80 -4.23
C MET A 81 -2.89 2.50 -4.96
N CYS A 82 -1.65 2.04 -4.81
CA CYS A 82 -1.11 0.91 -5.59
C CYS A 82 -1.33 1.07 -7.10
N ASP A 83 -1.05 2.26 -7.64
CA ASP A 83 -1.26 2.64 -9.04
C ASP A 83 -2.73 2.60 -9.54
N VAL A 84 -3.70 2.33 -8.66
CA VAL A 84 -5.14 2.42 -8.97
C VAL A 84 -5.64 3.82 -8.62
N LEU A 85 -6.35 4.48 -9.55
CA LEU A 85 -7.03 5.74 -9.27
C LEU A 85 -8.22 5.47 -8.34
N VAL A 86 -8.13 5.89 -7.08
CA VAL A 86 -9.15 5.62 -6.05
C VAL A 86 -9.98 6.84 -5.67
N GLY A 87 -9.52 8.04 -6.03
CA GLY A 87 -10.29 9.26 -5.84
C GLY A 87 -9.79 10.44 -6.67
N SER A 88 -10.57 11.50 -6.74
CA SER A 88 -10.19 12.77 -7.36
C SER A 88 -10.95 13.93 -6.75
N ILE A 89 -10.37 15.13 -6.81
CA ILE A 89 -11.05 16.39 -6.52
C ILE A 89 -10.86 17.33 -7.70
N GLY A 90 -11.93 17.99 -8.12
CA GLY A 90 -11.93 18.98 -9.19
C GLY A 90 -12.61 20.25 -8.71
N CYS A 91 -11.87 21.34 -8.72
CA CYS A 91 -12.32 22.65 -8.26
C CYS A 91 -12.06 23.71 -9.34
N ARG A 92 -13.03 24.62 -9.49
CA ARG A 92 -12.90 25.81 -10.35
C ARG A 92 -12.89 27.06 -9.49
N MET A 93 -12.10 28.03 -9.89
CA MET A 93 -12.10 29.36 -9.28
C MET A 93 -13.21 30.21 -9.90
N MET A 94 -13.95 30.95 -9.08
CA MET A 94 -15.05 31.83 -9.52
C MET A 94 -15.04 33.12 -8.69
N ALA A 95 -15.60 34.22 -9.21
CA ALA A 95 -15.87 35.39 -8.37
C ALA A 95 -16.93 35.04 -7.30
N VAL A 96 -16.81 35.64 -6.11
CA VAL A 96 -17.84 35.54 -5.06
C VAL A 96 -19.16 36.12 -5.58
N ASP A 97 -19.09 37.34 -6.10
CA ASP A 97 -20.15 37.98 -6.87
C ASP A 97 -19.63 38.27 -8.29
N PRO A 98 -20.21 37.67 -9.35
CA PRO A 98 -19.85 37.98 -10.73
C PRO A 98 -20.02 39.45 -11.12
N LYS A 99 -20.87 40.21 -10.42
CA LYS A 99 -21.10 41.64 -10.67
C LYS A 99 -20.15 42.54 -9.88
N ASP A 100 -19.51 42.00 -8.84
CA ASP A 100 -18.60 42.74 -7.98
C ASP A 100 -17.34 41.89 -7.64
N PRO A 101 -16.34 41.88 -8.54
CA PRO A 101 -15.08 41.16 -8.34
C PRO A 101 -14.26 41.64 -7.13
N SER A 102 -14.59 42.79 -6.55
CA SER A 102 -13.89 43.34 -5.38
C SER A 102 -14.12 42.51 -4.11
N GLN A 103 -15.20 41.71 -4.07
CA GLN A 103 -15.54 40.79 -2.97
C GLN A 103 -14.68 39.53 -2.93
N GLY A 104 -13.78 39.36 -3.89
CA GLY A 104 -12.84 38.25 -3.97
C GLY A 104 -13.39 37.03 -4.70
N MET A 105 -12.60 35.96 -4.63
CA MET A 105 -12.83 34.72 -5.35
C MET A 105 -13.31 33.62 -4.39
N LYS A 106 -14.05 32.65 -4.91
CA LYS A 106 -14.41 31.41 -4.25
C LYS A 106 -13.87 30.22 -5.03
N MET A 107 -13.46 29.19 -4.29
CA MET A 107 -13.10 27.91 -4.87
C MET A 107 -14.32 26.98 -4.85
N TYR A 108 -14.89 26.70 -6.02
CA TYR A 108 -16.06 25.84 -6.14
C TYR A 108 -15.66 24.39 -6.39
N ILE A 109 -15.97 23.49 -5.46
CA ILE A 109 -15.73 22.04 -5.62
C ILE A 109 -16.82 21.49 -6.53
N MET A 110 -16.43 21.13 -7.76
CA MET A 110 -17.33 20.57 -8.76
C MET A 110 -17.51 19.07 -8.57
N THR A 111 -16.42 18.37 -8.23
CA THR A 111 -16.40 16.92 -8.03
C THR A 111 -15.45 16.57 -6.90
N LEU A 112 -15.92 15.74 -5.96
CA LEU A 112 -15.07 15.02 -5.02
C LEU A 112 -15.46 13.54 -5.08
N SER A 113 -14.67 12.77 -5.84
CA SER A 113 -14.96 11.38 -6.19
C SER A 113 -14.10 10.47 -5.36
N VAL A 114 -14.71 9.47 -4.71
CA VAL A 114 -13.99 8.38 -4.06
C VAL A 114 -14.74 7.08 -4.34
N LEU A 115 -14.01 6.09 -4.87
CA LEU A 115 -14.54 4.75 -5.10
C LEU A 115 -15.14 4.20 -3.80
N PRO A 116 -16.33 3.59 -3.82
CA PRO A 116 -17.07 3.20 -2.60
C PRO A 116 -16.24 2.41 -1.58
N MET A 117 -15.44 1.46 -2.05
CA MET A 117 -14.56 0.61 -1.22
C MET A 117 -13.44 1.37 -0.49
N PHE A 118 -13.04 2.56 -0.96
CA PHE A 118 -11.97 3.38 -0.39
C PHE A 118 -12.47 4.56 0.45
N ARG A 119 -13.78 4.72 0.63
CA ARG A 119 -14.37 5.83 1.41
C ARG A 119 -13.94 5.83 2.87
N ARG A 120 -13.58 4.66 3.43
CA ARG A 120 -13.06 4.53 4.81
C ARG A 120 -11.54 4.74 4.92
N CYS A 121 -10.84 4.94 3.81
CA CYS A 121 -9.38 5.08 3.75
C CYS A 121 -8.89 6.54 3.79
N ARG A 122 -9.70 7.49 4.28
CA ARG A 122 -9.37 8.93 4.38
C ARG A 122 -8.98 9.60 3.05
N VAL A 123 -9.33 9.03 1.90
CA VAL A 123 -9.02 9.58 0.56
C VAL A 123 -9.62 10.97 0.38
N ALA A 124 -10.93 11.12 0.64
CA ALA A 124 -11.63 12.41 0.53
C ALA A 124 -11.04 13.47 1.48
N THR A 125 -10.74 13.11 2.72
CA THR A 125 -10.09 13.99 3.70
C THR A 125 -8.72 14.44 3.20
N THR A 126 -7.93 13.53 2.64
CA THR A 126 -6.59 13.87 2.11
C THR A 126 -6.68 14.84 0.93
N LEU A 127 -7.64 14.65 0.03
CA LEU A 127 -7.88 15.55 -1.10
C LEU A 127 -8.35 16.94 -0.65
N LEU A 128 -9.24 17.02 0.35
CA LEU A 128 -9.68 18.30 0.93
C LEU A 128 -8.56 19.05 1.66
N ASN A 129 -7.72 18.33 2.41
CA ASN A 129 -6.57 18.93 3.08
C ASN A 129 -5.57 19.48 2.06
N ALA A 130 -5.29 18.73 0.99
CA ALA A 130 -4.42 19.21 -0.09
C ALA A 130 -4.95 20.48 -0.78
N LEU A 131 -6.27 20.60 -0.92
CA LEU A 131 -6.90 21.83 -1.41
C LEU A 131 -6.69 23.00 -0.42
N GLN A 132 -6.88 22.76 0.88
CA GLN A 132 -6.70 23.81 1.89
C GLN A 132 -5.25 24.30 1.94
N GLU A 133 -4.28 23.39 1.95
CA GLU A 133 -2.86 23.73 1.91
C GLU A 133 -2.47 24.53 0.66
N ASP A 134 -3.06 24.21 -0.50
CA ASP A 134 -2.84 24.97 -1.75
C ASP A 134 -3.39 26.40 -1.64
N LEU A 135 -4.59 26.58 -1.10
CA LEU A 135 -5.22 27.89 -0.92
C LEU A 135 -4.48 28.75 0.11
N GLU A 136 -4.00 28.16 1.21
CA GLU A 136 -3.18 28.85 2.20
C GLU A 136 -1.88 29.38 1.58
N LYS A 137 -1.20 28.57 0.76
CA LYS A 137 0.01 28.99 0.03
C LYS A 137 -0.25 30.13 -0.94
N ARG A 138 -1.36 30.08 -1.69
CA ARG A 138 -1.75 31.16 -2.61
C ARG A 138 -2.05 32.46 -1.86
N THR A 139 -2.74 32.36 -0.72
CA THR A 139 -3.07 33.49 0.13
C THR A 139 -1.82 34.16 0.68
N GLU A 140 -0.86 33.36 1.15
CA GLU A 140 0.43 33.86 1.64
C GLU A 140 1.27 34.51 0.52
N ALA A 141 1.30 33.93 -0.68
CA ALA A 141 1.97 34.52 -1.83
C ALA A 141 1.39 35.89 -2.20
N LEU A 142 0.05 36.03 -2.21
CA LEU A 142 -0.63 37.30 -2.45
C LEU A 142 -0.31 38.33 -1.36
N ARG A 143 -0.22 37.92 -0.08
CA ARG A 143 0.19 38.79 1.03
C ARG A 143 1.58 39.39 0.77
N LEU A 144 2.56 38.53 0.47
CA LEU A 144 3.94 38.94 0.23
C LEU A 144 4.05 39.88 -0.98
N GLU A 145 3.30 39.61 -2.06
CA GLU A 145 3.26 40.48 -3.24
C GLU A 145 2.70 41.87 -2.90
N ARG A 146 1.59 41.94 -2.14
CA ARG A 146 1.00 43.21 -1.70
C ARG A 146 1.94 44.00 -0.79
N GLU A 147 2.64 43.33 0.13
CA GLU A 147 3.66 43.98 0.97
C GLU A 147 4.86 44.49 0.18
N ALA A 148 5.27 43.79 -0.87
CA ALA A 148 6.33 44.25 -1.78
C ALA A 148 5.89 45.49 -2.59
N LYS A 149 4.64 45.50 -3.09
CA LYS A 149 4.06 46.67 -3.77
C LYS A 149 3.91 47.87 -2.82
N ALA A 150 3.47 47.66 -1.59
CA ALA A 150 3.38 48.73 -0.58
C ALA A 150 4.76 49.31 -0.22
N ARG A 151 5.79 48.45 -0.11
CA ARG A 151 7.18 48.87 0.14
C ARG A 151 7.78 49.65 -1.02
N SER A 152 7.50 49.28 -2.27
CA SER A 152 8.00 49.99 -3.46
C SER A 152 7.27 51.32 -3.71
N ALA A 153 5.97 51.39 -3.44
CA ALA A 153 5.20 52.63 -3.53
C ALA A 153 5.65 53.71 -2.53
N SER A 154 6.18 53.33 -1.36
CA SER A 154 6.69 54.29 -0.37
C SER A 154 8.04 54.94 -0.75
N HIS A 155 8.72 54.48 -1.81
CA HIS A 155 9.98 55.04 -2.33
C HIS A 155 9.79 56.05 -3.48
N HIS A 156 8.57 56.27 -3.97
CA HIS A 156 8.27 57.30 -4.98
C HIS A 156 7.30 58.33 -4.39
N HIS A 157 7.84 59.48 -3.99
CA HIS A 157 7.06 60.65 -3.59
C HIS A 157 6.39 61.27 -4.83
N GLY A 158 5.07 61.13 -4.95
CA GLY A 158 4.28 61.82 -5.96
C GLY A 158 2.88 61.24 -6.07
N GLN A 159 1.93 61.87 -5.37
CA GLN A 159 0.47 61.75 -5.49
C GLN A 159 -0.06 60.60 -6.38
N HIS A 160 -0.36 59.45 -5.79
CA HIS A 160 -1.36 58.54 -6.31
C HIS A 160 -2.24 58.01 -5.18
N ARG A 161 -3.55 57.96 -5.45
CA ARG A 161 -4.66 57.58 -4.59
C ARG A 161 -4.35 56.38 -3.70
N ALA A 162 -4.88 56.43 -2.47
CA ALA A 162 -5.19 55.25 -1.70
C ALA A 162 -6.18 54.39 -2.51
N GLU A 163 -5.69 53.43 -3.28
CA GLU A 163 -6.53 52.48 -4.00
C GLU A 163 -6.00 51.04 -3.81
N GLU A 164 -6.97 50.17 -3.55
CA GLU A 164 -6.93 48.71 -3.40
C GLU A 164 -6.61 48.11 -2.02
N THR A 165 -7.41 48.51 -1.01
CA THR A 165 -7.92 47.54 -0.02
C THR A 165 -9.01 46.68 -0.70
N GLY A 166 -8.61 45.71 -1.53
CA GLY A 166 -9.55 44.84 -2.25
C GLY A 166 -9.30 43.36 -1.95
N LEU A 167 -10.36 42.55 -1.93
CA LEU A 167 -10.24 41.08 -1.91
C LEU A 167 -10.03 40.53 -3.33
N ALA A 168 -9.92 41.40 -4.34
CA ALA A 168 -9.71 41.05 -5.74
C ALA A 168 -8.55 40.05 -5.91
N GLY A 169 -8.85 38.92 -6.55
CA GLY A 169 -7.92 37.82 -6.77
C GLY A 169 -7.67 36.89 -5.56
N GLN A 170 -8.04 37.30 -4.34
CA GLN A 170 -7.92 36.44 -3.15
C GLN A 170 -9.08 35.45 -3.07
N VAL A 171 -8.78 34.18 -2.83
CA VAL A 171 -9.82 33.19 -2.52
C VAL A 171 -10.23 33.34 -1.06
N VAL A 172 -11.48 33.76 -0.82
CA VAL A 172 -12.00 34.05 0.52
C VAL A 172 -12.90 32.94 1.07
N LYS A 173 -13.37 32.03 0.22
CA LYS A 173 -14.18 30.87 0.64
C LYS A 173 -14.10 29.68 -0.31
N ILE A 174 -14.47 28.52 0.20
CA ILE A 174 -14.71 27.29 -0.55
C ILE A 174 -16.21 27.02 -0.57
N SER A 175 -16.77 26.61 -1.70
CA SER A 175 -18.21 26.34 -1.83
C SER A 175 -18.48 25.08 -2.64
N LEU A 176 -19.61 24.42 -2.39
CA LEU A 176 -20.10 23.26 -3.15
C LEU A 176 -21.61 23.07 -2.97
N ASP A 177 -22.25 22.35 -3.88
CA ASP A 177 -23.68 22.01 -3.79
C ASP A 177 -23.87 20.51 -3.59
N VAL A 178 -24.57 20.11 -2.53
CA VAL A 178 -24.83 18.70 -2.18
C VAL A 178 -26.33 18.43 -2.15
N GLN A 179 -26.77 17.34 -2.77
CA GLN A 179 -28.17 16.95 -2.80
C GLN A 179 -28.75 16.84 -1.38
N ILE A 180 -29.95 17.39 -1.15
CA ILE A 180 -30.52 17.55 0.19
C ILE A 180 -30.71 16.23 0.96
N ASN A 181 -30.90 15.11 0.26
CA ASN A 181 -31.06 13.79 0.87
C ASN A 181 -29.73 13.07 1.14
N ASN A 182 -28.58 13.66 0.78
CA ASN A 182 -27.27 13.04 0.97
C ASN A 182 -26.68 13.38 2.34
N ALA A 183 -27.32 12.87 3.40
CA ALA A 183 -26.92 13.11 4.79
C ALA A 183 -25.45 12.73 5.07
N SER A 184 -24.93 11.70 4.40
CA SER A 184 -23.54 11.26 4.56
C SER A 184 -22.53 12.29 4.05
N ALA A 185 -22.80 12.92 2.90
CA ALA A 185 -21.95 13.96 2.33
C ALA A 185 -22.05 15.24 3.15
N ILE A 186 -23.26 15.63 3.56
CA ILE A 186 -23.51 16.81 4.41
C ILE A 186 -22.69 16.71 5.71
N SER A 187 -22.85 15.61 6.45
CA SER A 187 -22.11 15.38 7.70
C SER A 187 -20.59 15.35 7.50
N PHE A 188 -20.13 14.80 6.37
CA PHE A 188 -18.71 14.82 6.01
C PHE A 188 -18.20 16.25 5.84
N TYR A 189 -18.89 17.11 5.09
CA TYR A 189 -18.46 18.49 4.87
C TYR A 189 -18.57 19.34 6.15
N GLU A 190 -19.63 19.19 6.95
CA GLU A 190 -19.78 19.84 8.25
C GLU A 190 -18.58 19.54 9.17
N LYS A 191 -18.16 18.27 9.22
CA LYS A 191 -16.96 17.86 9.98
C LYS A 191 -15.66 18.53 9.51
N HIS A 192 -15.61 18.98 8.24
CA HIS A 192 -14.46 19.70 7.68
C HIS A 192 -14.64 21.23 7.70
N GLY A 193 -15.66 21.74 8.41
CA GLY A 193 -15.89 23.15 8.66
C GLY A 193 -16.70 23.86 7.58
N PHE A 194 -17.52 23.14 6.82
CA PHE A 194 -18.50 23.74 5.92
C PHE A 194 -19.83 23.96 6.64
N GLU A 195 -20.50 25.05 6.32
CA GLU A 195 -21.81 25.42 6.85
C GLU A 195 -22.83 25.47 5.72
N LYS A 196 -24.07 25.10 6.02
CA LYS A 196 -25.18 25.17 5.06
C LYS A 196 -25.65 26.62 5.00
N VAL A 197 -25.54 27.26 3.83
CA VAL A 197 -25.86 28.69 3.67
C VAL A 197 -27.09 28.95 2.80
N ALA A 198 -27.43 28.02 1.91
CA ALA A 198 -28.57 28.17 1.02
C ALA A 198 -29.14 26.82 0.59
N GLU A 199 -30.38 26.84 0.11
CA GLU A 199 -31.03 25.76 -0.62
C GLU A 199 -31.22 26.20 -2.06
N VAL A 200 -30.90 25.34 -3.01
CA VAL A 200 -30.96 25.59 -4.44
C VAL A 200 -31.98 24.62 -5.05
N PRO A 201 -33.21 25.09 -5.29
CA PRO A 201 -34.25 24.26 -5.86
C PRO A 201 -33.90 23.82 -7.28
N GLY A 202 -34.23 22.57 -7.63
CA GLY A 202 -34.08 22.07 -9.00
C GLY A 202 -32.64 21.92 -9.50
N TYR A 203 -31.63 21.92 -8.61
CA TYR A 203 -30.21 21.89 -8.97
C TYR A 203 -29.80 20.63 -9.76
N TYR A 204 -30.31 19.47 -9.37
CA TYR A 204 -30.08 18.18 -10.02
C TYR A 204 -31.32 17.79 -10.85
N PRO A 205 -31.41 18.18 -12.14
CA PRO A 205 -32.64 17.99 -12.92
C PRO A 205 -33.08 16.53 -13.05
N ASP A 206 -32.09 15.62 -13.03
CA ASP A 206 -32.24 14.19 -13.26
C ASP A 206 -32.22 13.33 -11.98
N LEU A 207 -32.18 13.95 -10.79
CA LEU A 207 -32.20 13.24 -9.51
C LEU A 207 -33.44 13.61 -8.70
N ASP A 208 -33.91 12.69 -7.86
CA ASP A 208 -34.98 12.96 -6.89
C ASP A 208 -34.46 12.75 -5.45
N PRO A 209 -34.60 13.74 -4.55
CA PRO A 209 -35.08 15.11 -4.77
C PRO A 209 -34.10 15.93 -5.61
N LYS A 210 -34.61 16.88 -6.38
CA LYS A 210 -33.80 17.71 -7.29
C LYS A 210 -32.96 18.76 -6.56
N ASP A 211 -33.32 19.09 -5.34
CA ASP A 211 -32.79 20.24 -4.63
C ASP A 211 -31.41 19.94 -4.03
N ALA A 212 -30.61 20.98 -3.85
CA ALA A 212 -29.30 20.90 -3.23
C ALA A 212 -29.15 21.92 -2.10
N TYR A 213 -28.28 21.63 -1.14
CA TYR A 213 -27.75 22.62 -0.21
C TYR A 213 -26.43 23.17 -0.72
N THR A 214 -26.32 24.49 -0.78
CA THR A 214 -25.02 25.16 -0.91
C THR A 214 -24.34 25.15 0.44
N MET A 215 -23.14 24.57 0.45
CA MET A 215 -22.27 24.45 1.61
C MET A 215 -21.04 25.32 1.41
N GLU A 216 -20.72 26.17 2.38
CA GLU A 216 -19.60 27.11 2.31
C GLU A 216 -18.66 26.98 3.50
N LYS A 217 -17.36 27.15 3.25
CA LYS A 217 -16.32 27.28 4.28
C LYS A 217 -15.56 28.58 4.05
N GLN A 218 -15.61 29.48 5.03
CA GLN A 218 -14.86 30.73 5.00
C GLN A 218 -13.35 30.47 5.18
N LEU A 219 -12.53 31.24 4.48
CA LEU A 219 -11.08 31.24 4.62
C LEU A 219 -10.63 32.54 5.30
N PRO A 220 -9.51 32.52 6.04
CA PRO A 220 -8.96 33.72 6.62
C PRO A 220 -8.60 34.74 5.52
N VAL A 221 -9.03 35.98 5.72
CA VAL A 221 -8.78 37.11 4.82
C VAL A 221 -7.47 37.80 5.23
N VAL A 222 -6.73 38.31 4.24
CA VAL A 222 -5.49 39.06 4.48
C VAL A 222 -5.79 40.54 4.20
N GLU A 223 -6.00 41.30 5.27
CA GLU A 223 -6.12 42.76 5.19
C GLU A 223 -4.73 43.41 5.31
N VAL A 224 -4.37 44.26 4.36
CA VAL A 224 -3.14 45.08 4.46
C VAL A 224 -3.49 46.32 5.28
N ALA A 225 -3.02 46.37 6.52
CA ALA A 225 -3.19 47.54 7.37
C ALA A 225 -2.50 48.76 6.74
N SER A 226 -3.26 49.82 6.45
CA SER A 226 -2.70 51.12 6.10
C SER A 226 -2.08 51.75 7.34
N GLN A 227 -0.75 51.81 7.34
CA GLN A 227 0.11 52.49 8.31
C GLN A 227 0.03 52.06 9.79
N GLY A 228 1.11 51.40 10.24
CA GLY A 228 1.63 51.63 11.60
C GLY A 228 1.24 50.64 12.70
N ARG A 229 1.65 49.37 12.57
CA ARG A 229 2.34 48.53 13.61
C ARG A 229 2.46 47.08 13.12
N PRO A 230 3.52 46.35 13.48
CA PRO A 230 3.65 44.94 13.13
C PRO A 230 2.54 44.13 13.80
N LEU A 231 1.80 43.35 13.01
CA LEU A 231 0.83 42.39 13.51
C LEU A 231 1.59 41.23 14.16
N VAL A 232 1.67 41.20 15.49
CA VAL A 232 2.11 40.02 16.22
C VAL A 232 0.97 39.01 16.20
N VAL A 233 1.01 38.06 15.28
CA VAL A 233 0.12 36.89 15.31
C VAL A 233 0.57 36.01 16.49
N ARG A 234 -0.12 36.10 17.62
CA ARG A 234 -0.02 35.10 18.68
C ARG A 234 -0.87 33.90 18.30
N PHE A 235 -0.23 32.75 18.08
CA PHE A 235 -0.95 31.49 18.03
C PHE A 235 -1.57 31.22 19.41
N PRO A 236 -2.87 30.92 19.51
CA PRO A 236 -3.41 30.34 20.73
C PRO A 236 -2.84 28.92 20.86
N VAL A 237 -1.92 28.73 21.78
CA VAL A 237 -1.67 27.40 22.33
C VAL A 237 -2.98 26.98 23.02
N ARG A 238 -3.70 26.01 22.45
CA ARG A 238 -4.88 25.45 23.13
C ARG A 238 -4.43 24.80 24.44
N PRO A 239 -4.99 25.18 25.60
CA PRO A 239 -4.81 24.41 26.82
C PRO A 239 -5.50 23.05 26.66
N PHE A 240 -4.87 21.98 27.13
CA PHE A 240 -5.55 20.70 27.33
C PHE A 240 -6.79 20.91 28.22
N ALA A 241 -7.89 20.23 27.89
CA ALA A 241 -9.13 20.33 28.66
C ALA A 241 -8.90 19.84 30.10
N THR A 242 -9.37 20.60 31.08
CA THR A 242 -9.29 20.19 32.50
C THR A 242 -10.38 19.17 32.82
N VAL A 243 -10.16 18.34 33.84
CA VAL A 243 -11.10 17.26 34.24
C VAL A 243 -12.51 17.81 34.55
N GLY A 244 -12.61 19.04 35.07
CA GLY A 244 -13.91 19.71 35.29
C GLY A 244 -14.67 20.02 33.99
N GLN A 245 -13.97 20.27 32.88
CA GLN A 245 -14.59 20.51 31.57
C GLN A 245 -15.10 19.21 30.93
N LEU A 246 -14.48 18.06 31.25
CA LEU A 246 -14.94 16.74 30.79
C LEU A 246 -16.17 16.23 31.58
N GLN A 247 -16.30 16.64 32.85
CA GLN A 247 -17.49 16.36 33.68
C GLN A 247 -18.69 17.21 33.24
N ALA A 248 -18.50 18.51 32.95
CA ALA A 248 -19.56 19.39 32.47
C ALA A 248 -20.10 18.99 31.07
N ALA A 249 -19.24 18.41 30.23
CA ALA A 249 -19.63 17.90 28.91
C ALA A 249 -20.35 16.54 28.94
N GLY A 250 -20.52 15.93 30.13
CA GLY A 250 -21.20 14.63 30.26
C GLY A 250 -20.50 13.49 29.51
N ILE A 251 -19.19 13.64 29.23
CA ILE A 251 -18.33 12.65 28.57
C ILE A 251 -17.95 11.54 29.57
N VAL A 252 -17.95 11.85 30.87
CA VAL A 252 -17.86 10.87 31.95
C VAL A 252 -19.26 10.65 32.52
N LYS A 253 -19.91 9.57 32.10
CA LYS A 253 -21.23 9.14 32.61
C LYS A 253 -21.19 7.66 32.98
N ASN A 254 -20.53 7.29 34.08
CA ASN A 254 -20.88 6.05 34.77
C ASN A 254 -20.37 6.05 36.24
N PRO A 255 -21.26 6.16 37.25
CA PRO A 255 -20.92 6.08 38.68
C PRO A 255 -20.42 4.71 39.15
N GLU A 256 -20.47 3.68 38.31
CA GLU A 256 -19.95 2.35 38.66
C GLU A 256 -18.43 2.24 38.44
N ARG A 257 -17.87 2.96 37.46
CA ARG A 257 -16.41 3.08 37.29
C ARG A 257 -15.71 3.79 38.45
N GLU A 258 -16.44 4.57 39.24
CA GLU A 258 -15.93 5.17 40.48
C GLU A 258 -15.69 4.12 41.59
N ARG A 259 -16.53 3.08 41.69
CA ARG A 259 -16.40 2.06 42.74
C ARG A 259 -15.36 0.98 42.39
N GLU A 260 -15.14 0.76 41.09
CA GLU A 260 -14.11 -0.16 40.59
C GLU A 260 -12.69 0.40 40.80
N PHE A 261 -12.50 1.72 40.63
CA PHE A 261 -11.25 2.40 40.99
C PHE A 261 -11.01 2.44 42.51
N ALA A 262 -12.07 2.44 43.32
CA ALA A 262 -11.97 2.46 44.78
C ALA A 262 -11.61 1.08 45.39
N ARG A 263 -11.91 -0.03 44.71
CA ARG A 263 -11.59 -1.39 45.19
C ARG A 263 -10.27 -1.96 44.68
N LEU A 264 -9.69 -1.41 43.61
CA LEU A 264 -8.31 -1.76 43.23
C LEU A 264 -7.23 -1.10 44.11
N ARG A 265 -7.66 -0.22 45.03
CA ARG A 265 -6.91 0.21 46.22
C ARG A 265 -6.80 -0.92 47.26
N ASP A 266 -7.74 -1.85 47.29
CA ASP A 266 -7.87 -2.89 48.32
C ASP A 266 -8.23 -4.23 47.61
N GLY A 267 -7.22 -4.86 46.99
CA GLY A 267 -7.40 -5.87 45.94
C GLY A 267 -8.23 -7.11 46.30
N GLU A 268 -8.97 -7.64 45.31
CA GLU A 268 -9.52 -9.00 45.21
C GLU A 268 -10.15 -9.26 43.81
N GLU A 269 -10.49 -10.51 43.50
CA GLU A 269 -10.51 -11.23 42.20
C GLU A 269 -11.56 -10.96 41.06
N ARG A 270 -11.15 -11.42 39.86
CA ARG A 270 -11.72 -12.07 38.62
C ARG A 270 -13.24 -12.29 38.28
N VAL A 271 -13.54 -12.08 36.95
CA VAL A 271 -14.25 -12.92 35.90
C VAL A 271 -15.83 -12.98 35.99
N ASP A 272 -16.69 -13.04 34.94
CA ASP A 272 -16.72 -13.81 33.67
C ASP A 272 -17.68 -13.30 32.55
N PHE A 273 -17.37 -13.72 31.32
CA PHE A 273 -18.16 -13.79 30.09
C PHE A 273 -19.08 -15.02 30.10
N GLU A 274 -20.40 -14.86 30.01
CA GLU A 274 -21.32 -15.79 29.30
C GLU A 274 -22.75 -15.21 29.33
N ALA A 275 -22.97 -14.26 28.42
CA ALA A 275 -24.29 -13.98 27.88
C ALA A 275 -24.13 -13.76 26.37
N ALA A 276 -23.55 -14.77 25.73
CA ALA A 276 -23.77 -14.99 24.32
C ALA A 276 -25.26 -15.26 24.08
N LYS A 277 -25.70 -14.98 22.85
CA LYS A 277 -26.82 -15.61 22.15
C LYS A 277 -28.25 -15.19 22.55
N ARG A 278 -28.90 -14.46 21.62
CA ARG A 278 -30.02 -14.94 20.76
C ARG A 278 -30.49 -13.78 19.87
N GLU A 279 -30.17 -13.81 18.57
CA GLU A 279 -31.08 -14.12 17.42
C GLU A 279 -31.99 -12.93 17.03
N SER A 280 -31.85 -12.28 15.86
CA SER A 280 -32.06 -12.67 14.44
C SER A 280 -33.52 -12.49 13.94
N LEU A 281 -33.65 -12.23 12.62
CA LEU A 281 -34.85 -12.12 11.73
C LEU A 281 -35.29 -10.68 11.38
N TRP A 282 -35.03 -10.10 10.19
CA TRP A 282 -35.28 -10.44 8.75
C TRP A 282 -36.74 -10.27 8.28
N MET A 283 -36.91 -9.40 7.25
CA MET A 283 -38.04 -9.23 6.30
C MET A 283 -39.29 -8.45 6.72
N ARG A 284 -39.48 -7.24 6.14
CA ARG A 284 -40.53 -6.91 5.13
C ARG A 284 -40.83 -5.41 5.08
N ALA A 285 -40.50 -4.77 3.96
CA ALA A 285 -41.43 -3.94 3.17
C ALA A 285 -40.72 -3.45 1.90
N VAL A 286 -40.96 -4.22 0.83
CA VAL A 286 -40.52 -4.00 -0.54
C VAL A 286 -41.46 -2.99 -1.21
N GLY A 287 -40.90 -2.15 -2.09
CA GLY A 287 -41.60 -1.52 -3.21
C GLY A 287 -40.68 -0.54 -3.93
N GLY A 288 -40.34 -0.61 -5.22
CA GLY A 288 -40.67 -1.54 -6.31
C GLY A 288 -40.62 -0.82 -7.67
N ASN A 289 -39.64 -1.19 -8.53
CA ASN A 289 -39.55 -1.19 -10.02
C ASN A 289 -39.85 0.08 -10.87
N ALA A 290 -39.27 0.35 -12.05
CA ALA A 290 -38.49 -0.37 -13.09
C ALA A 290 -37.61 0.66 -13.87
N GLY A 291 -36.57 0.37 -14.68
CA GLY A 291 -36.13 -0.86 -15.31
C GLY A 291 -34.65 -0.75 -15.77
N ILE A 292 -33.88 -1.78 -15.44
CA ILE A 292 -32.51 -2.04 -15.89
C ILE A 292 -32.52 -3.47 -16.45
N THR A 293 -31.90 -3.70 -17.62
CA THR A 293 -31.40 -5.04 -17.93
C THR A 293 -29.97 -5.20 -17.41
N ARG A 294 -29.79 -6.30 -16.68
CA ARG A 294 -28.78 -6.53 -15.64
C ARG A 294 -27.40 -7.01 -16.13
N GLN A 295 -27.21 -7.26 -17.43
CA GLN A 295 -25.98 -7.91 -17.95
C GLN A 295 -24.87 -6.91 -18.32
N GLU A 296 -25.21 -5.72 -18.81
CA GLU A 296 -24.23 -4.75 -19.34
C GLU A 296 -23.62 -3.86 -18.24
N MET A 297 -24.40 -3.52 -17.21
CA MET A 297 -23.88 -2.87 -15.99
C MET A 297 -23.06 -3.82 -15.10
N TYR A 298 -23.24 -5.13 -15.27
CA TYR A 298 -22.52 -6.14 -14.51
C TYR A 298 -21.14 -6.42 -15.12
N LEU A 299 -20.92 -6.36 -16.43
CA LEU A 299 -19.61 -6.65 -17.06
C LEU A 299 -18.52 -5.59 -16.80
N ASP A 300 -18.87 -4.30 -16.77
CA ASP A 300 -17.88 -3.21 -16.57
C ASP A 300 -17.45 -3.06 -15.11
N TYR A 301 -18.37 -3.30 -14.16
CA TYR A 301 -18.06 -3.36 -12.74
C TYR A 301 -17.46 -4.72 -12.34
N VAL A 302 -17.87 -5.84 -12.95
CA VAL A 302 -17.30 -7.17 -12.66
C VAL A 302 -15.88 -7.33 -13.22
N ASN A 303 -15.48 -6.68 -14.31
CA ASN A 303 -14.05 -6.64 -14.69
C ASN A 303 -13.21 -5.74 -13.77
N SER A 304 -13.83 -4.74 -13.15
CA SER A 304 -13.22 -3.90 -12.11
C SER A 304 -13.13 -4.61 -10.74
N VAL A 305 -13.95 -5.66 -10.52
CA VAL A 305 -14.09 -6.42 -9.26
C VAL A 305 -13.67 -7.90 -9.40
N LYS A 306 -13.22 -8.38 -10.56
CA LYS A 306 -12.69 -9.76 -10.73
C LYS A 306 -11.40 -10.02 -9.92
N SER A 307 -10.78 -8.99 -9.35
CA SER A 307 -9.73 -9.09 -8.34
C SER A 307 -10.25 -9.12 -6.88
N LEU A 308 -11.54 -8.85 -6.66
CA LEU A 308 -12.21 -8.86 -5.34
C LEU A 308 -13.26 -9.96 -5.20
N ARG A 309 -13.79 -10.52 -6.29
CA ARG A 309 -14.79 -11.60 -6.24
C ARG A 309 -14.19 -12.98 -5.95
N SER A 310 -12.94 -13.23 -6.37
CA SER A 310 -12.15 -14.38 -5.91
C SER A 310 -11.94 -14.41 -4.39
N LEU A 311 -12.14 -13.26 -3.73
CA LEU A 311 -12.01 -13.09 -2.29
C LEU A 311 -13.34 -13.34 -1.54
N LEU A 312 -14.50 -13.34 -2.24
CA LEU A 312 -15.82 -13.46 -1.62
C LEU A 312 -16.51 -14.81 -1.89
N ASP A 313 -16.25 -15.45 -3.05
CA ASP A 313 -16.67 -16.84 -3.32
C ASP A 313 -15.90 -17.85 -2.42
N TYR A 314 -14.86 -17.39 -1.72
CA TYR A 314 -14.05 -18.13 -0.75
C TYR A 314 -14.75 -18.37 0.62
N TYR A 315 -15.90 -17.72 0.90
CA TYR A 315 -16.47 -17.64 2.26
C TYR A 315 -17.76 -18.45 2.55
N ASP A 316 -18.28 -19.24 1.61
CA ASP A 316 -19.37 -20.23 1.82
C ASP A 316 -20.51 -19.80 2.79
N ILE A 317 -21.15 -18.65 2.50
CA ILE A 317 -22.36 -18.21 3.20
C ILE A 317 -23.55 -18.53 2.30
N ALA A 318 -24.37 -19.51 2.69
CA ALA A 318 -25.51 -19.98 1.93
C ALA A 318 -26.62 -18.91 1.77
N VAL A 319 -27.10 -18.74 0.54
CA VAL A 319 -28.39 -18.11 0.22
C VAL A 319 -29.16 -19.14 -0.65
N PRO A 320 -30.46 -19.40 -0.42
CA PRO A 320 -31.15 -20.53 -1.02
C PRO A 320 -31.28 -20.38 -2.55
N VAL A 321 -31.08 -21.50 -3.24
CA VAL A 321 -31.29 -21.66 -4.68
C VAL A 321 -32.77 -21.73 -4.98
N GLU A 322 -33.26 -20.97 -5.95
CA GLU A 322 -34.37 -21.41 -6.80
C GLU A 322 -34.32 -20.81 -8.21
N GLN A 323 -34.41 -21.72 -9.17
CA GLN A 323 -34.70 -21.61 -10.61
C GLN A 323 -33.60 -21.15 -11.58
N GLU A 324 -32.92 -22.17 -12.14
CA GLU A 324 -32.28 -22.13 -13.45
C GLU A 324 -33.27 -21.71 -14.55
N MET A 325 -32.84 -20.79 -15.42
CA MET A 325 -33.49 -20.56 -16.70
C MET A 325 -32.52 -20.99 -17.81
N ASP A 326 -32.96 -22.00 -18.56
CA ASP A 326 -32.26 -22.71 -19.63
C ASP A 326 -31.79 -21.76 -20.75
N LEU A 327 -30.46 -21.59 -20.89
CA LEU A 327 -29.82 -20.71 -21.87
C LEU A 327 -29.47 -21.40 -23.19
N LYS A 328 -30.05 -22.57 -23.50
CA LYS A 328 -29.77 -23.26 -24.77
C LYS A 328 -30.39 -22.66 -26.02
N ASN A 329 -31.27 -21.64 -25.93
CA ASN A 329 -32.01 -21.10 -27.08
C ASN A 329 -32.11 -19.56 -27.17
N ALA A 330 -31.15 -18.80 -26.65
CA ALA A 330 -31.18 -17.34 -26.81
C ALA A 330 -30.53 -16.91 -28.14
N ASP A 331 -31.36 -16.61 -29.15
CA ASP A 331 -30.96 -16.01 -30.43
C ASP A 331 -30.34 -14.62 -30.23
N PHE A 332 -29.22 -14.35 -30.90
CA PHE A 332 -28.55 -13.05 -30.91
C PHE A 332 -29.09 -12.16 -32.03
N PHE A 333 -29.47 -10.92 -31.72
CA PHE A 333 -29.81 -9.88 -32.70
C PHE A 333 -28.80 -8.73 -32.58
N GLU A 334 -28.23 -8.33 -33.71
CA GLU A 334 -27.35 -7.16 -33.82
C GLU A 334 -28.20 -5.95 -34.26
N ILE A 335 -28.12 -4.83 -33.54
CA ILE A 335 -28.87 -3.61 -33.88
C ILE A 335 -27.97 -2.71 -34.74
N SER A 336 -28.16 -2.77 -36.05
CA SER A 336 -27.63 -1.79 -37.01
C SER A 336 -28.72 -0.75 -37.34
N GLY A 337 -28.66 0.41 -36.69
CA GLY A 337 -29.43 1.60 -37.08
C GLY A 337 -30.95 1.55 -36.78
N PRO A 338 -31.63 2.72 -36.83
CA PRO A 338 -33.01 2.82 -36.40
C PRO A 338 -33.95 2.25 -37.48
N GLY A 339 -34.45 1.03 -37.22
CA GLY A 339 -35.69 0.53 -37.80
C GLY A 339 -35.55 -0.45 -38.97
N GLN A 340 -35.00 -1.64 -38.72
CA GLN A 340 -35.45 -2.94 -39.27
C GLN A 340 -34.57 -4.07 -38.69
N ILE A 341 -35.18 -5.16 -38.21
CA ILE A 341 -34.49 -6.34 -37.65
C ILE A 341 -34.68 -7.51 -38.62
N GLU A 342 -33.59 -8.05 -39.18
CA GLU A 342 -33.57 -9.38 -39.83
C GLU A 342 -32.45 -10.26 -39.22
N ARG A 343 -32.71 -11.57 -39.11
CA ARG A 343 -31.83 -12.59 -38.48
C ARG A 343 -30.60 -12.90 -39.35
N ALA A 344 -29.39 -12.82 -38.79
CA ALA A 344 -28.17 -13.35 -39.41
C ALA A 344 -27.62 -14.55 -38.60
N GLY A 345 -27.29 -15.64 -39.29
CA GLY A 345 -26.79 -16.90 -38.72
C GLY A 345 -25.31 -16.87 -38.28
N PRO A 346 -24.80 -17.94 -37.65
CA PRO A 346 -23.50 -17.95 -36.97
C PRO A 346 -22.31 -17.92 -37.94
N PRO A 347 -21.22 -17.19 -37.63
CA PRO A 347 -20.07 -17.07 -38.53
C PRO A 347 -19.18 -18.32 -38.48
N VAL A 348 -18.93 -18.87 -39.66
CA VAL A 348 -17.92 -19.90 -39.97
C VAL A 348 -16.55 -19.22 -40.12
N GLY A 349 -15.48 -19.87 -39.64
CA GLY A 349 -14.11 -19.35 -39.70
C GLY A 349 -13.45 -19.41 -41.08
N LEU A 350 -12.19 -18.93 -41.08
CA LEU A 350 -11.15 -18.92 -42.12
C LEU A 350 -11.04 -17.65 -42.98
N GLY A 351 -9.79 -17.19 -43.15
CA GLY A 351 -9.35 -16.65 -44.45
C GLY A 351 -8.42 -15.45 -44.41
N ARG A 352 -7.15 -15.67 -44.75
CA ARG A 352 -6.24 -14.63 -45.27
C ARG A 352 -6.82 -14.00 -46.57
N SER A 353 -6.25 -12.84 -46.91
CA SER A 353 -6.36 -12.06 -48.17
C SER A 353 -7.63 -11.24 -48.39
N HIS A 354 -7.50 -9.91 -48.47
CA HIS A 354 -7.39 -9.19 -49.75
C HIS A 354 -7.12 -7.69 -49.55
N LEU A 355 -6.20 -7.17 -50.36
CA LEU A 355 -5.92 -5.76 -50.62
C LEU A 355 -7.16 -5.06 -51.22
N GLY A 356 -7.40 -3.81 -50.84
CA GLY A 356 -8.36 -2.93 -51.51
C GLY A 356 -8.07 -1.47 -51.18
N ALA A 357 -7.44 -0.77 -52.12
CA ALA A 357 -7.19 0.67 -52.08
C ALA A 357 -8.50 1.47 -52.24
N PHE A 358 -8.62 2.61 -51.54
CA PHE A 358 -9.59 3.65 -51.86
C PHE A 358 -8.94 5.04 -51.89
N PRO A 359 -9.47 5.97 -52.70
CA PRO A 359 -8.71 7.02 -53.35
C PRO A 359 -8.61 8.33 -52.55
N SER A 360 -7.55 9.06 -52.91
CA SER A 360 -7.19 10.41 -52.50
C SER A 360 -8.23 11.48 -52.86
N GLY A 361 -8.54 12.37 -51.91
CA GLY A 361 -9.04 13.72 -52.24
C GLY A 361 -9.95 14.39 -51.20
N SER A 362 -9.37 15.08 -50.22
CA SER A 362 -9.89 16.34 -49.64
C SER A 362 -8.85 16.95 -48.67
N PRO A 363 -8.59 18.28 -48.72
CA PRO A 363 -7.53 18.93 -47.96
C PRO A 363 -8.00 19.38 -46.57
N PHE A 364 -7.05 19.54 -45.65
CA PHE A 364 -7.17 20.07 -44.27
C PHE A 364 -7.50 19.08 -43.15
N ALA A 365 -6.49 18.33 -42.73
CA ALA A 365 -5.96 18.35 -41.36
C ALA A 365 -4.61 17.59 -41.37
N THR A 366 -3.51 18.28 -41.06
CA THR A 366 -2.22 17.64 -40.78
C THR A 366 -2.40 16.59 -39.67
N PRO A 367 -1.88 15.35 -39.82
CA PRO A 367 -1.86 14.36 -38.75
C PRO A 367 -0.89 14.82 -37.65
N GLY A 368 -1.38 15.65 -36.74
CA GLY A 368 -0.69 16.01 -35.51
C GLY A 368 -0.80 14.86 -34.52
N GLN A 369 0.23 14.02 -34.49
CA GLN A 369 0.63 13.15 -33.38
C GLN A 369 -0.51 12.47 -32.62
N VAL A 370 -0.94 11.31 -33.14
CA VAL A 370 -1.32 10.20 -32.25
C VAL A 370 -0.15 10.03 -31.27
N PRO A 371 -0.36 9.99 -29.93
CA PRO A 371 0.73 9.71 -29.01
C PRO A 371 1.34 8.38 -29.45
N TYR A 372 2.59 8.41 -29.89
CA TYR A 372 3.35 7.20 -30.17
C TYR A 372 3.30 6.36 -28.90
N LEU A 373 2.52 5.27 -28.89
CA LEU A 373 2.73 4.23 -27.91
C LEU A 373 4.19 3.82 -28.13
N PRO A 374 5.09 3.99 -27.14
CA PRO A 374 6.48 3.62 -27.34
C PRO A 374 6.49 2.16 -27.76
N THR A 375 7.06 1.87 -28.93
CA THR A 375 7.36 0.51 -29.36
C THR A 375 7.96 -0.23 -28.17
N PRO A 376 7.48 -1.45 -27.85
CA PRO A 376 8.10 -2.23 -26.78
C PRO A 376 9.60 -2.34 -27.08
N GLU A 377 10.42 -1.91 -26.13
CA GLU A 377 11.85 -2.19 -26.20
C GLU A 377 12.00 -3.65 -25.81
N TYR A 378 12.47 -4.45 -26.75
CA TYR A 378 12.77 -5.85 -26.55
C TYR A 378 14.26 -5.96 -26.20
N GLY A 379 14.56 -6.61 -25.07
CA GLY A 379 15.91 -7.04 -24.73
C GLY A 379 16.06 -8.54 -25.01
N ILE A 380 17.29 -9.02 -25.14
CA ILE A 380 17.61 -10.46 -25.26
C ILE A 380 17.42 -11.10 -23.88
N GLY A 381 16.16 -11.32 -23.50
CA GLY A 381 15.82 -11.84 -22.18
C GLY A 381 15.80 -13.36 -22.18
N TYR A 382 16.62 -13.98 -21.34
CA TYR A 382 16.50 -15.42 -21.05
C TYR A 382 15.73 -15.66 -19.74
N PRO A 383 14.43 -15.34 -19.61
CA PRO A 383 13.77 -15.39 -18.32
C PRO A 383 13.53 -16.84 -17.91
N PHE A 384 13.58 -17.07 -16.61
CA PHE A 384 13.01 -18.26 -16.01
C PHE A 384 11.62 -17.91 -15.49
N THR A 385 10.55 -18.41 -16.11
CA THR A 385 9.17 -17.98 -15.84
C THR A 385 8.32 -19.08 -15.20
N TYR A 386 7.20 -18.67 -14.60
CA TYR A 386 6.16 -19.59 -14.17
C TYR A 386 5.39 -20.18 -15.37
N GLY A 387 5.22 -21.49 -15.36
CA GLY A 387 4.46 -22.23 -16.37
C GLY A 387 2.95 -22.19 -16.14
N ASP A 388 2.25 -22.98 -16.95
CA ASP A 388 0.77 -23.04 -16.99
C ASP A 388 0.16 -23.74 -15.76
N LYS A 389 0.89 -24.70 -15.18
CA LYS A 389 0.46 -25.41 -13.97
C LYS A 389 1.23 -24.89 -12.77
N ALA A 390 0.58 -24.96 -11.61
CA ALA A 390 1.22 -24.55 -10.36
C ALA A 390 2.49 -25.38 -10.09
N GLY A 391 3.62 -24.70 -9.93
CA GLY A 391 4.93 -25.32 -9.71
C GLY A 391 5.72 -25.66 -10.99
N ASP A 392 5.11 -25.54 -12.17
CA ASP A 392 5.84 -25.60 -13.44
C ASP A 392 6.64 -24.31 -13.62
N MET A 393 7.88 -24.43 -14.06
CA MET A 393 8.74 -23.30 -14.41
C MET A 393 9.58 -23.65 -15.64
N ALA A 394 9.81 -22.67 -16.50
CA ALA A 394 10.47 -22.88 -17.79
C ALA A 394 11.51 -21.79 -18.06
N TRP A 395 12.61 -22.21 -18.68
CA TRP A 395 13.58 -21.32 -19.28
C TRP A 395 13.13 -20.96 -20.70
N HIS A 396 13.19 -19.68 -21.05
CA HIS A 396 12.85 -19.21 -22.38
C HIS A 396 14.07 -18.57 -23.02
N GLU A 397 14.33 -18.90 -24.28
CA GLU A 397 15.33 -18.23 -25.10
C GLU A 397 14.62 -17.27 -26.06
N GLY A 398 15.05 -16.00 -26.10
CA GLY A 398 14.56 -15.03 -27.08
C GLY A 398 14.41 -13.61 -26.55
N ASP A 399 13.69 -12.79 -27.30
CA ASP A 399 13.43 -11.40 -26.93
C ASP A 399 12.27 -11.31 -25.93
N VAL A 400 12.47 -10.56 -24.85
CA VAL A 400 11.44 -10.28 -23.83
C VAL A 400 11.21 -8.79 -23.74
N GLU A 401 9.94 -8.40 -23.61
CA GLU A 401 9.58 -7.02 -23.38
C GLU A 401 10.18 -6.53 -22.06
N ILE A 402 10.98 -5.47 -22.13
CA ILE A 402 11.54 -4.84 -20.94
C ILE A 402 10.37 -4.22 -20.16
N PRO A 403 10.17 -4.58 -18.88
CA PRO A 403 9.01 -4.12 -18.13
C PRO A 403 9.08 -2.62 -17.89
N LYS A 404 8.03 -1.88 -18.30
CA LYS A 404 7.90 -0.45 -18.04
C LYS A 404 7.42 -0.21 -16.60
N PRO A 405 8.10 0.64 -15.81
CA PRO A 405 7.70 0.89 -14.44
C PRO A 405 6.37 1.66 -14.36
N GLY A 406 5.54 1.28 -13.38
CA GLY A 406 4.37 2.05 -12.97
C GLY A 406 4.71 3.35 -12.25
N ARG A 407 3.70 4.11 -11.82
CA ARG A 407 3.87 5.46 -11.21
C ARG A 407 4.62 5.43 -9.89
N SER A 408 4.57 4.31 -9.17
CA SER A 408 5.26 4.12 -7.88
C SER A 408 6.48 3.20 -7.99
N GLN A 409 6.85 2.81 -9.21
CA GLN A 409 7.91 1.83 -9.46
C GLN A 409 9.14 2.45 -10.08
N VAL A 410 10.29 1.80 -9.87
CA VAL A 410 11.52 1.99 -10.65
C VAL A 410 11.69 0.81 -11.61
N GLN A 411 12.45 1.01 -12.69
CA GLN A 411 12.99 -0.09 -13.48
C GLN A 411 14.42 -0.36 -13.02
N VAL A 412 14.77 -1.64 -12.90
CA VAL A 412 16.08 -2.08 -12.42
C VAL A 412 16.64 -3.10 -13.40
N LYS A 413 17.91 -2.91 -13.79
CA LYS A 413 18.75 -3.94 -14.39
C LYS A 413 19.27 -4.85 -13.27
N VAL A 414 18.85 -6.10 -13.28
CA VAL A 414 19.12 -7.07 -12.20
C VAL A 414 20.57 -7.56 -12.27
N MET A 415 21.23 -7.61 -11.11
CA MET A 415 22.62 -8.07 -10.95
C MET A 415 22.70 -9.40 -10.20
N ALA A 416 21.83 -9.62 -9.21
CA ALA A 416 21.70 -10.90 -8.52
C ALA A 416 20.27 -11.13 -8.02
N VAL A 417 19.90 -12.40 -7.85
CA VAL A 417 18.56 -12.83 -7.41
C VAL A 417 18.67 -13.77 -6.21
N GLY A 418 17.98 -13.44 -5.12
CA GLY A 418 17.92 -14.27 -3.93
C GLY A 418 16.82 -15.33 -4.05
N MET A 419 17.20 -16.61 -3.97
CA MET A 419 16.27 -17.72 -4.14
C MET A 419 15.62 -18.12 -2.81
N ASN A 420 14.30 -18.29 -2.82
CA ASN A 420 13.46 -18.55 -1.66
C ASN A 420 12.48 -19.70 -1.91
N PRO A 421 12.08 -20.48 -0.89
CA PRO A 421 11.02 -21.47 -1.05
C PRO A 421 9.69 -20.87 -1.50
N LEU A 422 9.42 -19.61 -1.14
CA LEU A 422 8.25 -18.88 -1.58
C LEU A 422 8.15 -18.80 -3.12
N ASP A 423 9.29 -18.72 -3.82
CA ASP A 423 9.34 -18.56 -5.27
C ASP A 423 8.63 -19.71 -5.99
N TYR A 424 8.71 -20.96 -5.50
CA TYR A 424 8.00 -22.10 -6.10
C TYR A 424 6.74 -22.53 -5.32
N LYS A 425 6.62 -22.16 -4.04
CA LYS A 425 5.45 -22.51 -3.21
C LYS A 425 4.27 -21.56 -3.39
N LEU A 426 4.50 -20.28 -3.73
CA LEU A 426 3.41 -19.32 -3.84
C LEU A 426 2.32 -19.79 -4.83
N PRO A 427 2.65 -20.25 -6.06
CA PRO A 427 1.67 -20.77 -7.03
C PRO A 427 0.80 -21.92 -6.53
N THR A 428 1.29 -22.72 -5.57
CA THR A 428 0.58 -23.90 -5.03
C THR A 428 -0.15 -23.60 -3.72
N MET A 429 0.37 -22.67 -2.92
CA MET A 429 -0.13 -22.36 -1.57
C MET A 429 -1.31 -21.38 -1.60
N VAL A 430 -1.30 -20.42 -2.52
CA VAL A 430 -2.32 -19.37 -2.59
C VAL A 430 -3.24 -19.61 -3.79
N PRO A 431 -4.56 -19.80 -3.58
CA PRO A 431 -5.52 -19.96 -4.66
C PRO A 431 -5.38 -18.86 -5.73
N PHE A 432 -5.49 -19.23 -7.01
CA PHE A 432 -5.39 -18.34 -8.18
C PHE A 432 -4.03 -17.65 -8.43
N SER A 433 -3.06 -17.77 -7.51
CA SER A 433 -1.75 -17.15 -7.70
C SER A 433 -0.99 -17.72 -8.92
N SER A 434 -1.15 -19.01 -9.23
CA SER A 434 -0.60 -19.62 -10.44
C SER A 434 -1.11 -18.94 -11.71
N TYR A 435 -2.39 -18.57 -11.77
CA TYR A 435 -2.95 -17.83 -12.91
C TYR A 435 -2.37 -16.41 -13.01
N LEU A 436 -2.19 -15.72 -11.89
CA LEU A 436 -1.65 -14.36 -11.85
C LEU A 436 -0.16 -14.27 -12.17
N LEU A 437 0.59 -15.34 -11.90
CA LEU A 437 2.04 -15.44 -12.08
C LEU A 437 2.44 -16.07 -13.40
N ARG A 438 1.52 -16.77 -14.09
CA ARG A 438 1.77 -17.45 -15.37
C ARG A 438 2.49 -16.53 -16.36
N GLY A 439 3.59 -17.02 -16.92
CA GLY A 439 4.43 -16.30 -17.90
C GLY A 439 5.27 -15.17 -17.31
N ARG A 440 5.18 -14.88 -16.01
CA ARG A 440 6.05 -13.89 -15.36
C ARG A 440 7.38 -14.52 -14.97
N PRO A 441 8.48 -13.76 -14.98
CA PRO A 441 9.73 -14.21 -14.39
C PRO A 441 9.55 -14.62 -12.92
N VAL A 442 10.32 -15.61 -12.50
CA VAL A 442 10.33 -16.13 -11.14
C VAL A 442 11.31 -15.32 -10.27
N GLY A 443 11.17 -15.41 -8.94
CA GLY A 443 12.10 -14.80 -7.99
C GLY A 443 11.62 -13.44 -7.49
N PHE A 444 11.64 -13.28 -6.17
CA PHE A 444 11.18 -12.06 -5.52
C PHE A 444 12.31 -11.16 -5.03
N ASP A 445 13.40 -11.73 -4.49
CA ASP A 445 14.51 -10.95 -3.94
C ASP A 445 15.51 -10.60 -5.05
N PHE A 446 15.98 -9.36 -5.09
CA PHE A 446 16.99 -8.95 -6.06
C PHE A 446 17.93 -7.88 -5.52
N SER A 447 19.07 -7.73 -6.21
CA SER A 447 19.87 -6.51 -6.23
C SER A 447 20.14 -6.10 -7.67
N GLY A 448 20.33 -4.81 -7.93
CA GLY A 448 20.55 -4.32 -9.28
C GLY A 448 20.72 -2.81 -9.37
N LYS A 449 20.83 -2.31 -10.60
CA LYS A 449 21.05 -0.91 -10.91
C LYS A 449 19.78 -0.27 -11.48
N VAL A 450 19.36 0.87 -10.94
CA VAL A 450 18.21 1.61 -11.44
C VAL A 450 18.49 2.13 -12.86
N THR A 451 17.59 1.84 -13.80
CA THR A 451 17.66 2.32 -15.19
C THR A 451 16.57 3.33 -15.51
N VAL A 452 15.41 3.23 -14.85
CA VAL A 452 14.35 4.26 -14.91
C VAL A 452 14.02 4.72 -13.49
N PRO A 453 14.29 5.99 -13.15
CA PRO A 453 14.17 6.51 -11.79
C PRO A 453 12.72 6.77 -11.35
N ASN A 454 12.52 6.84 -10.04
CA ASN A 454 11.26 7.27 -9.44
C ASN A 454 11.47 7.67 -7.96
N GLY A 455 10.83 8.77 -7.53
CA GLY A 455 10.93 9.28 -6.16
C GLY A 455 12.38 9.60 -5.78
N ASP A 456 12.87 8.97 -4.71
CA ASP A 456 14.20 9.20 -4.14
C ASP A 456 15.32 8.36 -4.82
N PHE A 457 14.94 7.51 -5.78
CA PHE A 457 15.86 6.64 -6.54
C PHE A 457 16.18 7.26 -7.89
N LYS A 458 17.47 7.42 -8.16
CA LYS A 458 18.03 8.02 -9.38
C LYS A 458 18.56 6.94 -10.31
N GLU A 459 18.64 7.25 -11.59
CA GLU A 459 19.32 6.38 -12.55
C GLU A 459 20.76 6.15 -12.10
N GLY A 460 21.18 4.90 -12.14
CA GLY A 460 22.51 4.47 -11.69
C GLY A 460 22.63 4.13 -10.22
N ASP A 461 21.63 4.44 -9.38
CA ASP A 461 21.61 3.96 -7.99
C ASP A 461 21.63 2.43 -7.96
N ILE A 462 22.45 1.87 -7.08
CA ILE A 462 22.42 0.45 -6.76
C ILE A 462 21.38 0.20 -5.66
N VAL A 463 20.44 -0.69 -5.93
CA VAL A 463 19.31 -0.99 -5.05
C VAL A 463 19.16 -2.49 -4.82
N TYR A 464 18.50 -2.84 -3.73
CA TYR A 464 18.10 -4.20 -3.41
C TYR A 464 16.74 -4.20 -2.71
N GLY A 465 16.04 -5.33 -2.76
CA GLY A 465 14.73 -5.45 -2.13
C GLY A 465 13.88 -6.56 -2.76
N VAL A 466 12.57 -6.34 -2.77
CA VAL A 466 11.60 -7.32 -3.25
C VAL A 466 10.80 -6.76 -4.44
N THR A 467 10.63 -7.58 -5.48
CA THR A 467 9.71 -7.33 -6.59
C THR A 467 8.62 -8.41 -6.63
N PHE A 468 7.41 -8.05 -7.08
CA PHE A 468 6.35 -9.01 -7.42
C PHE A 468 6.19 -9.21 -8.94
N LYS A 469 7.12 -8.64 -9.73
CA LYS A 469 7.14 -8.77 -11.19
C LYS A 469 8.08 -9.86 -11.68
N GLY A 470 8.88 -10.44 -10.78
CA GLY A 470 9.87 -11.45 -11.09
C GLY A 470 11.27 -10.87 -11.25
N ALA A 471 12.31 -11.59 -10.85
CA ALA A 471 13.69 -11.12 -10.84
C ALA A 471 14.67 -12.01 -11.63
N LEU A 472 14.32 -13.26 -11.95
CA LEU A 472 15.08 -14.13 -12.87
C LEU A 472 14.87 -13.71 -14.33
N ALA A 473 15.22 -12.47 -14.60
CA ALA A 473 15.22 -11.79 -15.89
C ALA A 473 16.23 -10.62 -15.80
N GLU A 474 16.74 -10.16 -16.94
CA GLU A 474 17.73 -9.06 -16.96
C GLU A 474 17.18 -7.74 -16.39
N TYR A 475 15.87 -7.51 -16.52
CA TYR A 475 15.19 -6.33 -16.02
C TYR A 475 13.95 -6.70 -15.22
N THR A 476 13.68 -5.91 -14.18
CA THR A 476 12.45 -5.97 -13.41
C THR A 476 11.93 -4.57 -13.09
N THR A 477 10.70 -4.47 -12.59
CA THR A 477 10.21 -3.27 -11.93
C THR A 477 9.90 -3.56 -10.47
N ALA A 478 10.17 -2.61 -9.60
CA ALA A 478 9.97 -2.75 -8.16
C ALA A 478 9.33 -1.48 -7.60
N ASP A 479 8.40 -1.64 -6.66
CA ASP A 479 7.81 -0.50 -5.95
C ASP A 479 8.89 0.20 -5.12
N ALA A 480 8.97 1.53 -5.23
CA ALA A 480 9.97 2.34 -4.53
C ALA A 480 9.88 2.19 -2.99
N SER A 481 8.74 1.76 -2.45
CA SER A 481 8.54 1.47 -1.02
C SER A 481 9.06 0.10 -0.57
N ARG A 482 9.50 -0.75 -1.52
CA ARG A 482 9.93 -2.13 -1.28
C ARG A 482 11.40 -2.40 -1.58
N ILE A 483 12.16 -1.33 -1.80
CA ILE A 483 13.58 -1.35 -2.12
C ILE A 483 14.32 -0.34 -1.27
N ALA A 484 15.63 -0.56 -1.10
CA ALA A 484 16.56 0.35 -0.47
C ALA A 484 17.84 0.45 -1.32
N LYS A 485 18.64 1.48 -1.08
CA LYS A 485 19.96 1.60 -1.72
C LYS A 485 20.92 0.61 -1.07
N VAL A 486 21.76 -0.04 -1.87
CA VAL A 486 22.83 -0.89 -1.34
C VAL A 486 23.90 0.02 -0.74
N PRO A 487 24.27 -0.15 0.55
CA PRO A 487 25.35 0.63 1.15
C PRO A 487 26.69 0.32 0.47
N GLU A 488 27.58 1.31 0.44
CA GLU A 488 28.95 1.12 -0.04
C GLU A 488 29.65 0.01 0.76
N GLY A 489 30.28 -0.93 0.05
CA GLY A 489 30.98 -2.07 0.65
C GLY A 489 30.16 -3.36 0.80
N MET A 490 28.84 -3.33 0.55
CA MET A 490 28.01 -4.54 0.49
C MET A 490 27.99 -5.11 -0.93
N ASP A 491 28.35 -6.38 -1.10
CA ASP A 491 28.32 -7.03 -2.41
C ASP A 491 26.88 -7.34 -2.88
N HIS A 492 26.68 -7.37 -4.20
CA HIS A 492 25.36 -7.55 -4.81
C HIS A 492 24.72 -8.91 -4.50
N THR A 493 25.51 -9.97 -4.31
CA THR A 493 24.98 -11.31 -3.99
C THR A 493 24.49 -11.39 -2.54
N THR A 494 25.22 -10.78 -1.60
CA THR A 494 24.78 -10.55 -0.23
C THR A 494 23.53 -9.69 -0.20
N ALA A 495 23.51 -8.58 -0.94
CA ALA A 495 22.36 -7.69 -1.02
C ALA A 495 21.12 -8.41 -1.57
N ALA A 496 21.26 -9.28 -2.58
CA ALA A 496 20.15 -10.08 -3.11
C ALA A 496 19.71 -11.20 -2.15
N GLY A 497 20.63 -11.77 -1.35
CA GLY A 497 20.31 -12.81 -0.36
C GLY A 497 19.64 -12.30 0.91
N LEU A 498 19.63 -10.98 1.14
CA LEU A 498 19.17 -10.35 2.38
C LEU A 498 17.63 -10.20 2.53
N PRO A 499 16.85 -9.74 1.52
CA PRO A 499 15.53 -9.14 1.72
C PRO A 499 14.51 -10.04 2.41
N THR A 500 13.94 -11.04 1.73
CA THR A 500 12.79 -11.80 2.25
C THR A 500 13.13 -12.54 3.54
N ALA A 501 14.31 -13.15 3.61
CA ALA A 501 14.70 -13.93 4.79
C ALA A 501 14.83 -13.06 6.04
N SER A 502 15.47 -11.90 5.90
CA SER A 502 15.80 -11.04 7.04
C SER A 502 14.63 -10.18 7.46
N THR A 503 13.82 -9.67 6.53
CA THR A 503 12.58 -8.92 6.86
C THR A 503 11.54 -9.84 7.51
N THR A 504 11.47 -11.12 7.10
CA THR A 504 10.61 -12.12 7.76
C THR A 504 11.07 -12.36 9.19
N ALA A 505 12.37 -12.57 9.41
CA ALA A 505 12.94 -12.74 10.74
C ALA A 505 12.73 -11.49 11.62
N LEU A 506 12.95 -10.30 11.08
CA LEU A 506 12.73 -9.03 11.77
C LEU A 506 11.25 -8.84 12.15
N ALA A 507 10.32 -9.13 11.23
CA ALA A 507 8.89 -9.07 11.51
C ALA A 507 8.48 -10.07 12.61
N ALA A 508 9.04 -11.28 12.58
CA ALA A 508 8.80 -12.29 13.61
C ALA A 508 9.25 -11.82 14.99
N LEU A 509 10.48 -11.32 15.10
CA LEU A 509 11.05 -10.88 16.38
C LEU A 509 10.35 -9.61 16.91
N ARG A 510 9.95 -8.70 16.04
CA ARG A 510 9.08 -7.55 16.40
C ARG A 510 7.73 -8.00 16.93
N LYS A 511 7.09 -8.99 16.28
CA LYS A 511 5.84 -9.57 16.78
C LYS A 511 6.02 -10.26 18.14
N GLY A 512 7.20 -10.85 18.34
CA GLY A 512 7.69 -11.38 19.60
C GLY A 512 7.86 -10.34 20.70
N GLN A 513 7.99 -9.05 20.33
CA GLN A 513 8.37 -7.95 21.23
C GLN A 513 9.70 -8.23 21.93
N ILE A 514 10.68 -8.72 21.16
CA ILE A 514 12.04 -8.87 21.65
C ILE A 514 12.62 -7.47 21.86
N SER A 515 12.99 -7.15 23.11
CA SER A 515 13.64 -5.92 23.53
C SER A 515 14.75 -6.27 24.53
N GLU A 516 15.74 -5.39 24.67
CA GLU A 516 16.98 -5.69 25.38
C GLU A 516 16.75 -6.20 26.81
N SER A 517 17.51 -7.25 27.13
CA SER A 517 17.51 -8.04 28.37
C SER A 517 16.21 -8.80 28.64
N THR A 518 16.34 -10.12 28.85
CA THR A 518 15.38 -11.05 29.51
C THR A 518 14.43 -11.92 28.67
N ARG A 519 14.51 -11.94 27.34
CA ARG A 519 13.69 -12.88 26.54
C ARG A 519 14.46 -14.11 26.08
N ASN A 520 13.89 -15.28 26.38
CA ASN A 520 14.32 -16.57 25.88
C ASN A 520 13.60 -16.88 24.55
N VAL A 521 14.36 -17.04 23.46
CA VAL A 521 13.84 -17.24 22.11
C VAL A 521 14.27 -18.61 21.59
N LEU A 522 13.30 -19.44 21.20
CA LEU A 522 13.53 -20.71 20.53
C LEU A 522 13.33 -20.55 19.02
N ILE A 523 14.34 -20.84 18.22
CA ILE A 523 14.28 -20.70 16.76
C ILE A 523 14.33 -22.08 16.12
N ILE A 524 13.22 -22.48 15.49
CA ILE A 524 13.10 -23.77 14.81
C ILE A 524 13.50 -23.61 13.35
N GLY A 525 14.44 -24.44 12.89
CA GLY A 525 15.07 -24.32 11.58
C GLY A 525 16.22 -23.32 11.55
N ALA A 526 16.96 -23.20 12.67
CA ALA A 526 17.95 -22.15 12.90
C ALA A 526 19.11 -22.10 11.88
N SER A 527 19.36 -23.19 11.14
CA SER A 527 20.38 -23.22 10.08
C SER A 527 19.86 -22.82 8.69
N GLY A 528 18.54 -22.71 8.50
CA GLY A 528 17.92 -22.38 7.22
C GLY A 528 17.97 -20.89 6.88
N GLY A 529 17.51 -20.51 5.69
CA GLY A 529 17.59 -19.12 5.20
C GLY A 529 16.98 -18.09 6.14
N VAL A 530 15.75 -18.30 6.63
CA VAL A 530 15.11 -17.38 7.60
C VAL A 530 15.67 -17.56 9.01
N GLY A 531 15.85 -18.82 9.44
CA GLY A 531 16.28 -19.13 10.81
C GLY A 531 17.66 -18.56 11.15
N CYS A 532 18.61 -18.59 10.21
CA CYS A 532 19.95 -18.05 10.44
C CYS A 532 19.96 -16.52 10.62
N MET A 533 19.05 -15.80 9.95
CA MET A 533 18.82 -14.37 10.19
C MET A 533 18.15 -14.16 11.54
N GLY A 534 17.16 -14.99 11.87
CA GLY A 534 16.46 -14.94 13.16
C GLY A 534 17.40 -15.10 14.35
N VAL A 535 18.37 -16.00 14.29
CA VAL A 535 19.38 -16.18 15.36
C VAL A 535 20.15 -14.89 15.58
N GLN A 536 20.75 -14.34 14.52
CA GLN A 536 21.60 -13.16 14.59
C GLN A 536 20.82 -11.92 15.06
N ILE A 537 19.63 -11.67 14.48
CA ILE A 537 18.79 -10.53 14.86
C ILE A 537 18.27 -10.68 16.30
N ALA A 538 17.91 -11.88 16.74
CA ALA A 538 17.50 -12.08 18.14
C ALA A 538 18.66 -11.79 19.10
N LYS A 539 19.88 -12.20 18.75
CA LYS A 539 21.09 -11.93 19.53
C LYS A 539 21.46 -10.46 19.56
N SER A 540 21.36 -9.74 18.44
CA SER A 540 21.62 -8.29 18.41
C SER A 540 20.63 -7.50 19.27
N LEU A 541 19.41 -8.03 19.46
CA LEU A 541 18.39 -7.48 20.37
C LEU A 541 18.57 -7.93 21.84
N GLY A 542 19.68 -8.60 22.18
CA GLY A 542 20.00 -9.00 23.55
C GLY A 542 19.26 -10.25 24.07
N ALA A 543 18.66 -11.05 23.20
CA ALA A 543 17.97 -12.28 23.60
C ALA A 543 18.95 -13.42 23.95
N LYS A 544 18.47 -14.36 24.78
CA LYS A 544 19.07 -15.70 24.88
C LYS A 544 18.40 -16.62 23.86
N VAL A 545 19.17 -17.25 22.99
CA VAL A 545 18.68 -17.97 21.80
C VAL A 545 18.97 -19.46 21.88
N TRP A 546 17.91 -20.26 21.75
CA TRP A 546 17.97 -21.69 21.50
C TRP A 546 17.76 -21.95 20.01
N GLY A 547 18.75 -22.54 19.34
CA GLY A 547 18.64 -22.94 17.95
C GLY A 547 18.26 -24.41 17.80
N VAL A 548 17.21 -24.71 17.05
CA VAL A 548 16.88 -26.10 16.65
C VAL A 548 17.46 -26.35 15.26
N CYS A 549 18.38 -27.30 15.16
CA CYS A 549 18.99 -27.73 13.90
C CYS A 549 19.40 -29.20 13.98
N SER A 550 19.94 -29.76 12.89
CA SER A 550 20.59 -31.08 12.96
C SER A 550 21.99 -30.94 13.56
N GLY A 551 22.51 -32.00 14.19
CA GLY A 551 23.82 -31.98 14.85
C GLY A 551 24.97 -31.51 13.95
N LYS A 552 24.95 -31.85 12.65
CA LYS A 552 25.95 -31.37 11.67
C LYS A 552 25.97 -29.85 11.47
N ASN A 553 24.91 -29.14 11.87
CA ASN A 553 24.79 -27.69 11.76
C ASN A 553 25.03 -26.98 13.09
N GLU A 554 25.36 -27.70 14.17
CA GLU A 554 25.52 -27.15 15.52
C GLU A 554 26.56 -26.01 15.57
N GLU A 555 27.77 -26.25 15.06
CA GLU A 555 28.85 -25.25 15.07
C GLU A 555 28.48 -24.01 14.25
N PHE A 556 27.78 -24.21 13.13
CA PHE A 556 27.31 -23.09 12.31
C PHE A 556 26.29 -22.24 13.04
N VAL A 557 25.27 -22.85 13.66
CA VAL A 557 24.24 -22.08 14.36
C VAL A 557 24.81 -21.39 15.61
N LYS A 558 25.77 -22.02 16.30
CA LYS A 558 26.53 -21.38 17.38
C LYS A 558 27.36 -20.20 16.90
N SER A 559 28.02 -20.30 15.75
CA SER A 559 28.81 -19.18 15.21
C SER A 559 27.97 -17.98 14.77
N LEU A 560 26.67 -18.17 14.55
CA LEU A 560 25.68 -17.10 14.35
C LEU A 560 25.17 -16.48 15.66
N GLY A 561 25.54 -17.04 16.81
CA GLY A 561 25.28 -16.49 18.14
C GLY A 561 24.27 -17.26 18.99
N ALA A 562 23.76 -18.42 18.55
CA ALA A 562 22.89 -19.23 19.41
C ALA A 562 23.63 -19.67 20.69
N ASP A 563 22.98 -19.48 21.84
CA ASP A 563 23.53 -19.83 23.15
C ASP A 563 23.40 -21.33 23.44
N GLU A 564 22.28 -21.92 22.99
CA GLU A 564 21.94 -23.32 23.21
C GLU A 564 21.53 -23.97 21.89
N ILE A 565 21.88 -25.24 21.69
CA ILE A 565 21.51 -26.00 20.49
C ILE A 565 20.69 -27.23 20.87
N LEU A 566 19.58 -27.40 20.16
CA LEU A 566 18.68 -28.54 20.30
C LEU A 566 18.71 -29.34 19.00
N ASP A 567 19.36 -30.50 19.06
CA ASP A 567 19.55 -31.37 17.90
C ASP A 567 18.33 -32.27 17.66
N TYR A 568 17.53 -31.97 16.65
CA TYR A 568 16.33 -32.74 16.32
C TYR A 568 16.62 -34.14 15.76
N SER A 569 17.87 -34.44 15.36
CA SER A 569 18.24 -35.73 14.80
C SER A 569 18.50 -36.81 15.86
N LYS A 570 18.60 -36.42 17.14
CA LYS A 570 18.80 -37.36 18.25
C LYS A 570 17.52 -38.13 18.56
N SER A 571 17.67 -39.42 18.86
CA SER A 571 16.55 -40.27 19.28
C SER A 571 15.90 -39.71 20.55
N GLY A 572 14.57 -39.66 20.56
CA GLY A 572 13.81 -39.11 21.69
C GLY A 572 13.79 -37.58 21.77
N PHE A 573 14.17 -36.87 20.70
CA PHE A 573 13.99 -35.43 20.62
C PHE A 573 12.53 -35.03 20.88
N ALA A 574 12.33 -34.22 21.91
CA ALA A 574 11.03 -33.71 22.31
C ALA A 574 11.17 -32.33 22.93
N PHE A 575 10.06 -31.61 22.90
CA PHE A 575 9.84 -30.42 23.72
C PHE A 575 8.71 -30.72 24.71
N PRO A 576 8.83 -30.28 25.97
CA PRO A 576 10.02 -29.73 26.62
C PRO A 576 11.08 -30.82 26.90
N ASN A 577 12.33 -30.43 27.20
CA ASN A 577 13.41 -31.32 27.62
C ASN A 577 14.32 -30.63 28.66
N LYS A 578 15.40 -31.30 29.10
CA LYS A 578 16.31 -30.75 30.14
C LYS A 578 16.96 -29.40 29.74
N GLN A 579 17.26 -29.20 28.46
CA GLN A 579 17.85 -27.96 27.93
C GLN A 579 16.80 -26.89 27.61
N CYS A 580 15.55 -27.30 27.36
CA CYS A 580 14.41 -26.43 27.08
C CYS A 580 13.19 -26.88 27.91
N PRO A 581 13.16 -26.58 29.23
CA PRO A 581 12.08 -27.02 30.12
C PRO A 581 10.71 -26.42 29.78
N THR A 582 9.66 -26.92 30.41
CA THR A 582 8.35 -26.27 30.43
C THR A 582 8.48 -24.84 30.94
N ASP A 583 7.68 -23.91 30.39
CA ASP A 583 7.66 -22.50 30.81
C ASP A 583 9.05 -21.82 30.82
N SER A 584 9.91 -22.17 29.85
CA SER A 584 11.25 -21.59 29.75
C SER A 584 11.41 -20.62 28.58
N ILE A 585 10.53 -20.67 27.58
CA ILE A 585 10.64 -19.89 26.35
C ILE A 585 9.57 -18.79 26.31
N ASP A 586 9.99 -17.57 25.99
CA ASP A 586 9.07 -16.43 25.80
C ASP A 586 8.51 -16.39 24.38
N VAL A 587 9.36 -16.67 23.39
CA VAL A 587 9.00 -16.63 21.98
C VAL A 587 9.55 -17.85 21.27
N VAL A 588 8.67 -18.58 20.59
CA VAL A 588 9.07 -19.58 19.60
C VAL A 588 8.97 -18.92 18.23
N PHE A 589 10.04 -18.95 17.46
CA PHE A 589 10.04 -18.59 16.06
C PHE A 589 10.28 -19.82 15.19
N ASP A 590 9.24 -20.27 14.51
CA ASP A 590 9.23 -21.48 13.72
C ASP A 590 9.26 -21.18 12.22
N THR A 591 10.30 -21.69 11.55
CA THR A 591 10.48 -21.53 10.10
C THR A 591 10.27 -22.84 9.33
N VAL A 592 9.85 -23.91 10.03
CA VAL A 592 9.79 -25.28 9.51
C VAL A 592 8.35 -25.78 9.37
N SER A 593 7.50 -25.61 10.38
CA SER A 593 6.17 -26.27 10.38
C SER A 593 5.36 -25.91 9.15
N SER A 594 5.00 -26.93 8.36
CA SER A 594 4.24 -26.81 7.13
C SER A 594 3.44 -28.08 6.88
N PRO A 595 2.53 -28.12 5.89
CA PRO A 595 1.84 -29.37 5.53
C PRO A 595 2.79 -30.49 5.07
N GLU A 596 3.99 -30.13 4.62
CA GLU A 596 5.00 -31.07 4.11
C GLU A 596 6.09 -31.42 5.14
N ASP A 597 6.11 -30.73 6.29
CA ASP A 597 7.16 -30.86 7.32
C ASP A 597 6.54 -31.24 8.67
N MET A 598 7.38 -31.63 9.64
CA MET A 598 6.93 -31.89 11.01
C MET A 598 6.25 -30.65 11.60
N ASN A 599 5.08 -30.85 12.22
CA ASN A 599 4.41 -29.80 12.98
C ASN A 599 5.02 -29.68 14.38
N TYR A 600 5.86 -28.68 14.59
CA TYR A 600 6.49 -28.39 15.87
C TYR A 600 5.57 -27.67 16.86
N GLU A 601 4.44 -27.11 16.40
CA GLU A 601 3.63 -26.23 17.23
C GLU A 601 3.11 -26.90 18.52
N PRO A 602 2.52 -28.11 18.49
CA PRO A 602 2.04 -28.75 19.71
C PRO A 602 3.17 -29.13 20.69
N LEU A 603 4.38 -29.36 20.17
CA LEU A 603 5.54 -29.74 20.96
C LEU A 603 6.14 -28.49 21.63
N ALA A 604 6.49 -27.49 20.84
CA ALA A 604 7.13 -26.28 21.32
C ALA A 604 6.18 -25.41 22.15
N ARG A 605 4.86 -25.49 21.95
CA ARG A 605 3.86 -24.82 22.81
C ARG A 605 3.97 -25.23 24.29
N LYS A 606 4.44 -26.44 24.59
CA LYS A 606 4.65 -26.89 25.98
C LYS A 606 5.87 -26.26 26.64
N SER A 607 6.80 -25.70 25.86
CA SER A 607 7.96 -24.98 26.39
C SER A 607 7.71 -23.47 26.55
N LEU A 608 6.63 -22.96 25.95
CA LEU A 608 6.24 -21.56 26.05
C LEU A 608 5.73 -21.25 27.45
N ARG A 609 6.23 -20.15 28.02
CA ARG A 609 5.68 -19.53 29.23
C ARG A 609 4.25 -19.08 29.02
N GLN A 610 3.51 -18.91 30.11
CA GLN A 610 2.24 -18.21 30.10
C GLN A 610 2.39 -16.82 29.45
N GLY A 611 1.57 -16.52 28.44
CA GLY A 611 1.64 -15.28 27.66
C GLY A 611 2.74 -15.26 26.59
N GLY A 612 3.52 -16.34 26.48
CA GLY A 612 4.49 -16.54 25.42
C GLY A 612 3.85 -16.62 24.04
N LYS A 613 4.65 -16.35 23.00
CA LYS A 613 4.17 -16.24 21.62
C LYS A 613 4.79 -17.31 20.74
N TYR A 614 3.93 -18.04 20.02
CA TYR A 614 4.33 -18.88 18.92
C TYR A 614 4.24 -18.09 17.62
N ILE A 615 5.36 -17.92 16.94
CA ILE A 615 5.46 -17.13 15.72
C ILE A 615 5.96 -18.06 14.62
N THR A 616 5.32 -18.03 13.46
CA THR A 616 5.68 -18.95 12.37
C THR A 616 5.66 -18.28 11.01
N THR A 617 6.42 -18.81 10.06
CA THR A 617 6.37 -18.39 8.65
C THR A 617 5.39 -19.21 7.82
N ASN A 618 4.96 -20.36 8.32
CA ASN A 618 4.04 -21.27 7.63
C ASN A 618 3.17 -22.05 8.62
N SER A 619 2.12 -22.70 8.13
CA SER A 619 1.22 -23.51 8.97
C SER A 619 0.82 -24.81 8.28
N PRO A 620 0.82 -25.95 9.00
CA PRO A 620 0.16 -27.17 8.55
C PRO A 620 -1.36 -27.01 8.38
N SER A 621 -1.95 -26.01 9.04
CA SER A 621 -3.38 -25.74 9.01
C SER A 621 -3.73 -24.72 7.92
N LYS A 622 -4.48 -25.15 6.91
CA LYS A 622 -5.04 -24.26 5.87
C LYS A 622 -5.89 -23.13 6.46
N LEU A 623 -6.56 -23.39 7.59
CA LEU A 623 -7.39 -22.40 8.27
C LEU A 623 -6.56 -21.31 8.96
N ASP A 624 -5.41 -21.67 9.54
CA ASP A 624 -4.50 -20.68 10.13
C ASP A 624 -3.84 -19.82 9.04
N LEU A 625 -3.51 -20.42 7.88
CA LEU A 625 -3.09 -19.69 6.68
C LEU A 625 -4.15 -18.67 6.24
N ALA A 626 -5.41 -19.09 6.11
CA ALA A 626 -6.52 -18.22 5.76
C ALA A 626 -6.71 -17.06 6.76
N ARG A 627 -6.66 -17.36 8.07
CA ARG A 627 -6.77 -16.33 9.13
C ARG A 627 -5.67 -15.29 9.06
N ALA A 628 -4.43 -15.69 8.81
CA ALA A 628 -3.32 -14.74 8.76
C ALA A 628 -3.38 -13.86 7.50
N ILE A 629 -3.72 -14.44 6.34
CA ILE A 629 -3.98 -13.68 5.10
C ILE A 629 -5.06 -12.64 5.39
N LEU A 630 -6.19 -13.06 5.95
CA LEU A 630 -7.31 -12.16 6.25
C LEU A 630 -6.93 -11.09 7.29
N SER A 631 -6.13 -11.44 8.30
CA SER A 631 -5.63 -10.50 9.31
C SER A 631 -4.72 -9.41 8.72
N SER A 632 -4.13 -9.65 7.54
CA SER A 632 -3.29 -8.66 6.84
C SER A 632 -4.12 -7.57 6.14
N PHE A 633 -5.41 -7.82 5.90
CA PHE A 633 -6.33 -6.87 5.25
C PHE A 633 -7.33 -6.23 6.22
N LEU A 634 -7.51 -6.81 7.41
CA LEU A 634 -8.47 -6.34 8.40
C LEU A 634 -7.80 -5.53 9.52
N PRO A 635 -8.52 -4.59 10.15
CA PRO A 635 -8.00 -3.80 11.27
C PRO A 635 -7.91 -4.59 12.58
N PHE A 636 -8.26 -5.88 12.59
CA PHE A 636 -8.21 -6.77 13.75
C PHE A 636 -7.58 -8.11 13.39
N ASN A 637 -6.93 -8.73 14.37
CA ASN A 637 -6.21 -9.98 14.18
C ASN A 637 -7.15 -11.19 14.41
N LEU A 638 -7.32 -12.01 13.38
CA LEU A 638 -8.13 -13.23 13.42
C LEU A 638 -7.33 -14.48 13.73
N GLN A 639 -6.02 -14.35 13.90
CA GLN A 639 -5.14 -15.45 14.26
C GLN A 639 -5.41 -15.92 15.70
N ARG A 640 -5.11 -17.20 15.98
CA ARG A 640 -5.32 -17.78 17.32
C ARG A 640 -4.53 -17.00 18.38
N SER A 641 -5.07 -16.89 19.59
CA SER A 641 -4.37 -16.22 20.69
C SER A 641 -2.99 -16.85 20.93
N GLY A 642 -1.96 -16.00 21.03
CA GLY A 642 -0.56 -16.42 21.20
C GLY A 642 0.05 -17.14 20.00
N TYR A 643 -0.63 -17.24 18.86
CA TYR A 643 -0.11 -17.81 17.62
C TYR A 643 -0.16 -16.79 16.48
N PHE A 644 0.99 -16.53 15.88
CA PHE A 644 1.13 -15.50 14.85
C PHE A 644 1.92 -16.04 13.67
N MET A 645 1.26 -16.25 12.55
CA MET A 645 1.92 -16.33 11.27
C MET A 645 2.28 -14.93 10.77
N VAL A 646 3.53 -14.79 10.36
CA VAL A 646 4.10 -13.55 9.83
C VAL A 646 4.54 -13.76 8.39
N THR A 647 4.45 -12.68 7.61
CA THR A 647 4.94 -12.62 6.23
C THR A 647 6.04 -11.56 6.16
N SER A 648 6.93 -11.70 5.16
CA SER A 648 7.86 -10.63 4.79
C SER A 648 7.08 -9.36 4.44
N ASP A 649 7.47 -8.23 5.02
CA ASP A 649 7.12 -6.92 4.49
C ASP A 649 8.40 -6.11 4.32
N ALA A 650 8.95 -6.14 3.11
CA ALA A 650 10.23 -5.54 2.77
C ALA A 650 10.15 -4.02 2.62
N ARG A 651 9.68 -3.31 3.64
CA ARG A 651 9.61 -1.85 3.64
C ARG A 651 11.03 -1.26 3.55
N THR A 652 11.21 -0.18 2.80
CA THR A 652 12.51 0.51 2.64
C THR A 652 13.24 0.71 3.97
N GLN A 653 12.53 1.20 5.00
CA GLN A 653 13.12 1.43 6.34
C GLN A 653 13.63 0.15 7.03
N ASP A 654 12.95 -0.97 6.80
CA ASP A 654 13.37 -2.26 7.35
C ASP A 654 14.60 -2.79 6.61
N LEU A 655 14.64 -2.59 5.29
CA LEU A 655 15.82 -2.90 4.49
C LEU A 655 17.01 -2.04 4.95
N ASP A 656 16.85 -0.73 5.10
CA ASP A 656 17.90 0.18 5.60
C ASP A 656 18.43 -0.26 6.97
N THR A 657 17.53 -0.65 7.88
CA THR A 657 17.90 -1.18 9.20
C THR A 657 18.77 -2.43 9.07
N LEU A 658 18.35 -3.39 8.25
CA LEU A 658 19.05 -4.65 8.03
C LEU A 658 20.39 -4.44 7.32
N ALA A 659 20.46 -3.52 6.37
CA ALA A 659 21.70 -3.10 5.73
C ALA A 659 22.69 -2.54 6.77
N GLY A 660 22.21 -1.67 7.66
CA GLY A 660 23.01 -1.15 8.78
C GLY A 660 23.57 -2.26 9.67
N MET A 661 22.75 -3.25 10.02
CA MET A 661 23.20 -4.41 10.81
C MET A 661 24.29 -5.22 10.08
N VAL A 662 24.18 -5.38 8.76
CA VAL A 662 25.22 -6.04 7.96
C VAL A 662 26.51 -5.24 7.96
N MET A 663 26.43 -3.93 7.71
CA MET A 663 27.61 -3.05 7.68
C MET A 663 28.32 -2.96 9.04
N ASN A 664 27.56 -3.06 10.14
CA ASN A 664 28.12 -3.09 11.50
C ASN A 664 28.66 -4.47 11.91
N GLY A 665 28.51 -5.50 11.05
CA GLY A 665 28.92 -6.87 11.35
C GLY A 665 28.03 -7.63 12.33
N GLU A 666 26.87 -7.07 12.69
CA GLU A 666 25.86 -7.70 13.57
C GLU A 666 25.03 -8.77 12.85
N LEU A 667 24.92 -8.66 11.52
CA LEU A 667 24.21 -9.60 10.66
C LEU A 667 25.10 -10.04 9.50
N LYS A 668 25.22 -11.33 9.29
CA LYS A 668 25.83 -11.93 8.10
C LYS A 668 24.77 -12.65 7.29
N VAL A 669 24.90 -12.60 5.96
CA VAL A 669 24.05 -13.35 5.02
C VAL A 669 24.81 -14.60 4.59
N PRO A 670 24.57 -15.78 5.18
CA PRO A 670 25.35 -16.96 4.84
C PRO A 670 24.89 -17.50 3.48
N LEU A 671 25.71 -17.36 2.45
CA LEU A 671 25.45 -17.91 1.13
C LEU A 671 26.00 -19.34 1.06
N GLN A 672 25.14 -20.32 0.78
CA GLN A 672 25.57 -21.71 0.54
C GLN A 672 26.16 -21.86 -0.86
N GLU A 673 25.45 -21.35 -1.85
CA GLU A 673 25.83 -21.40 -3.26
C GLU A 673 25.42 -20.10 -3.95
N VAL A 674 26.34 -19.61 -4.79
CA VAL A 674 26.09 -18.59 -5.79
C VAL A 674 26.19 -19.30 -7.14
N LEU A 675 25.08 -19.36 -7.86
CA LEU A 675 24.94 -20.10 -9.11
C LEU A 675 24.83 -19.12 -10.27
N PRO A 676 25.34 -19.47 -11.47
CA PRO A 676 25.23 -18.59 -12.63
C PRO A 676 23.79 -18.52 -13.14
N PHE A 677 23.44 -17.41 -13.79
CA PHE A 677 22.18 -17.27 -14.52
C PHE A 677 22.18 -18.07 -15.83
N THR A 678 21.97 -19.38 -15.67
CA THR A 678 21.76 -20.36 -16.75
C THR A 678 20.54 -21.21 -16.44
N GLU A 679 20.02 -21.93 -17.43
CA GLU A 679 18.92 -22.88 -17.18
C GLU A 679 19.31 -23.90 -16.09
N GLU A 680 20.51 -24.48 -16.19
CA GLU A 680 21.02 -25.43 -15.21
C GLU A 680 21.18 -24.81 -13.82
N GLY A 681 21.72 -23.59 -13.74
CA GLY A 681 21.88 -22.86 -12.48
C GLY A 681 20.54 -22.58 -11.80
N CYS A 682 19.55 -22.10 -12.55
CA CYS A 682 18.19 -21.88 -12.07
C CYS A 682 17.54 -23.18 -11.59
N ARG A 683 17.63 -24.27 -12.37
CA ARG A 683 17.08 -25.58 -11.99
C ARG A 683 17.74 -26.13 -10.73
N LYS A 684 19.07 -26.08 -10.65
CA LYS A 684 19.84 -26.51 -9.48
C LYS A 684 19.46 -25.72 -8.23
N ALA A 685 19.25 -24.40 -8.35
CA ALA A 685 18.80 -23.58 -7.22
C ALA A 685 17.44 -24.06 -6.67
N PHE A 686 16.49 -24.39 -7.54
CA PHE A 686 15.20 -24.95 -7.11
C PHE A 686 15.34 -26.36 -6.53
N ASP A 687 16.20 -27.20 -7.09
CA ASP A 687 16.44 -28.55 -6.54
C ASP A 687 17.04 -28.48 -5.13
N LEU A 688 18.00 -27.57 -4.92
CA LEU A 688 18.54 -27.27 -3.60
C LEU A 688 17.44 -26.83 -2.63
N LEU A 689 16.60 -25.87 -3.02
CA LEU A 689 15.49 -25.41 -2.17
C LEU A 689 14.48 -26.52 -1.87
N LYS A 690 14.08 -27.31 -2.88
CA LYS A 690 13.14 -28.43 -2.76
C LYS A 690 13.71 -29.58 -1.93
N SER A 691 15.04 -29.73 -1.87
CA SER A 691 15.69 -30.70 -0.99
C SER A 691 15.43 -30.43 0.50
N ARG A 692 15.06 -29.18 0.84
CA ARG A 692 14.87 -28.68 2.21
C ARG A 692 16.10 -28.78 3.12
N ARG A 693 17.30 -28.89 2.54
CA ARG A 693 18.57 -29.03 3.28
C ARG A 693 19.51 -27.84 3.14
N VAL A 694 19.03 -26.73 2.54
CA VAL A 694 19.83 -25.52 2.37
C VAL A 694 20.22 -24.94 3.73
N LYS A 695 21.51 -24.65 3.88
CA LYS A 695 22.15 -23.98 5.01
C LYS A 695 22.40 -22.52 4.63
N GLY A 696 21.55 -21.61 5.09
CA GLY A 696 21.59 -20.20 4.68
C GLY A 696 20.82 -19.94 3.39
N LYS A 697 21.42 -19.21 2.44
CA LYS A 697 20.79 -18.69 1.22
C LYS A 697 21.43 -19.23 -0.06
N VAL A 698 20.64 -19.32 -1.11
CA VAL A 698 21.09 -19.59 -2.48
C VAL A 698 20.82 -18.34 -3.31
N VAL A 699 21.77 -17.95 -4.14
CA VAL A 699 21.69 -16.76 -4.99
C VAL A 699 22.01 -17.14 -6.44
N ILE A 700 21.29 -16.52 -7.38
CA ILE A 700 21.66 -16.53 -8.80
C ILE A 700 22.42 -15.23 -9.10
N ASP A 701 23.61 -15.36 -9.65
CA ASP A 701 24.44 -14.26 -10.15
C ASP A 701 24.16 -14.04 -11.65
N MET A 702 23.73 -12.81 -11.98
CA MET A 702 23.36 -12.43 -13.34
C MET A 702 24.56 -11.93 -14.16
N GLU A 703 25.69 -11.59 -13.51
CA GLU A 703 26.82 -10.93 -14.18
C GLU A 703 27.59 -11.85 -15.13
N GLN A 704 27.49 -13.18 -14.99
CA GLN A 704 28.21 -14.11 -15.87
C GLN A 704 27.70 -14.15 -17.33
N LYS A 705 26.64 -13.42 -17.67
CA LYS A 705 26.13 -13.25 -19.04
C LYS A 705 26.30 -11.85 -19.62
N LEU A 706 26.81 -10.88 -18.86
CA LEU A 706 26.91 -9.47 -19.28
C LEU A 706 28.19 -9.15 -20.04
#